data_AF-A0A075RBQ6-F1
#
_entry.id   AF-A0A075RBQ6-F1
#
_cell.length_a   1.000
_cell.length_b   1.000
_cell.length_c   1.000
_cell.angle_alpha   90.00
_cell.angle_beta   90.00
_cell.angle_gamma   90.00
#
_symmetry.space_group_name_H-M   'P 1'
#
loop_
_entity.id
_entity.type
_entity.pdbx_description
1 polymer ?
#
loop_
_entity_poly.entity_id
_entity_poly.type
_entity_poly.pdbx_seq_one_letter_code
_entity_poly.pdbx_strand_id
1 'polypeptide(L)'
;MQDSGWKKKETTSNKISQNQLLYTRGGEPKVMKKVVNSLLASALALSVVPVVAGAEEAAKTTEETKTTAPQLDPSMEKVIKRLQALGLAAGDEKGNLNLDQTIKRSEFATLMVRARGLEQAANTATFNPFFKDVTATDWFKGWVSIAVSEDLAKGYPDKTFRPNNTVTYAEAATMLVRALGYEPMALQKGTWPNNFIAQASTLGISNGVTIDANKPAVRGDVLKMLDNSLRVDLMKQTTVGSNNNHEVLAGKNLLTEYLHVHVYDTKWTMTDRNKPEDLPSVSNVPVIGLGSLKYNEVELTSDSKSFFNKVKYKVADSINANDYAGQRVQVWIKDKDNTVVWMEGSEDETVVFDKYKAIHVNGKKLSPSKDKDQIKKDKFEKLTLELDSEKKYDLAEDVTVTFNFERATKASDVQDALQRLLEADDAYSVKLVLNTKNEVRYLSIVDDRSGDQNWVNNHFGSELIKKVSDKKVTTLVGKDLSLDGKKEGVDYLVFLDGKPAKLADLKEMDVYHAYRADGNKDKLLIFANRTVVEGKVEKVRTKSESDYRISIDGKEYRFRNASFAKDKDKEIEDTISSDDVKNLEGTKVKIYLDAVGRIRHIEGYEANDRKQLAVISTSGTWDNVNDRYVFKVFTEKGKTTSVKLEGKYIKNEKGDKFSDLKKKEDELAKEYLTLSNDKKFILAQIEMNASGDIEKVEMKDPSKVKSLSKSEWSKNSKKSDETVKINGKTYEYNSSTVLIDGTKDLTSSGSKPELKSPKILKWKDVAEKDAEVYYTVDGSDLEAVFVVDSKGLASGSEFGVVTEAYTKGSTDYLKIKHRDDNNKWVEEDFKYDGDNGDKLEKTFIRYSVDSDKLIEEDDVKIIVNARGDEYKYETIKSSEHEDAGVEAVIPALVTKTESKKIYFNTADSKKESVRLNKDVVYFDKDGKDLGGVDTDDYVVLVDTDDDSDDIDYVLYVISTDDAKTEGYLKKDENKETLMDQFLKQKWNGEKPDPSEDADLDITTQKATEVLAGVYGYEIAGKLTGDLKDEKEVTIVLGDKEFTAEVKDGKFDFTKSYKKVDEAYVKVGKEKFDLNIKFNK
;
A
#
# COMPACT_ATOMS: atom_id res chain seq x y z
N MET A 1 3.16 8.90 77.93
CA MET A 1 2.98 10.05 77.01
C MET A 1 3.93 9.88 75.83
N GLN A 2 3.82 10.74 74.82
CA GLN A 2 4.60 10.76 73.58
C GLN A 2 6.13 10.99 73.84
N ASP A 3 7.08 10.91 72.90
CA ASP A 3 7.01 10.88 71.43
C ASP A 3 8.31 10.35 70.77
N SER A 4 8.26 10.08 69.45
CA SER A 4 9.35 10.21 68.46
C SER A 4 10.60 9.28 68.49
N GLY A 5 11.06 8.90 67.29
CA GLY A 5 12.32 8.17 67.03
C GLY A 5 12.32 7.55 65.62
N TRP A 6 13.25 7.93 64.74
CA TRP A 6 13.14 7.71 63.28
C TRP A 6 14.08 6.65 62.68
N LYS A 7 13.70 6.15 61.49
CA LYS A 7 14.41 5.09 60.72
C LYS A 7 15.58 5.62 59.87
N LYS A 8 16.57 4.75 59.66
CA LYS A 8 17.38 4.55 58.43
C LYS A 8 18.05 3.16 58.57
N LYS A 9 18.40 2.40 57.51
CA LYS A 9 18.45 2.63 56.06
C LYS A 9 18.41 1.26 55.33
N GLU A 10 18.46 1.26 53.99
CA GLU A 10 18.91 0.15 53.11
C GLU A 10 18.02 -1.12 53.01
N THR A 11 18.09 -1.93 51.94
CA THR A 11 17.93 -1.69 50.48
C THR A 11 17.97 -3.05 49.77
N THR A 12 17.06 -3.31 48.83
CA THR A 12 17.28 -4.32 47.77
C THR A 12 16.46 -3.96 46.53
N SER A 13 16.98 -4.29 45.36
CA SER A 13 16.38 -4.02 44.05
C SER A 13 15.54 -5.21 43.55
N ASN A 14 14.65 -4.94 42.59
CA ASN A 14 14.47 -5.82 41.43
C ASN A 14 13.98 -5.01 40.21
N LYS A 15 14.17 -5.57 39.01
CA LYS A 15 13.92 -4.95 37.69
C LYS A 15 12.78 -5.69 36.94
N ILE A 16 12.52 -5.27 35.68
CA ILE A 16 11.78 -5.98 34.60
C ILE A 16 10.24 -5.82 34.75
N SER A 17 9.42 -5.53 33.72
CA SER A 17 9.63 -5.32 32.27
C SER A 17 8.78 -4.15 31.71
N GLN A 18 9.04 -3.70 30.47
CA GLN A 18 8.13 -2.92 29.62
C GLN A 18 8.14 -3.47 28.18
N ASN A 19 6.96 -3.60 27.55
CA ASN A 19 6.65 -3.89 26.13
C ASN A 19 5.10 -3.97 26.00
N GLN A 20 4.37 -3.69 24.90
CA GLN A 20 4.67 -3.38 23.48
C GLN A 20 3.42 -2.74 22.75
N LEU A 21 3.62 -1.81 21.79
CA LEU A 21 2.96 -1.67 20.43
C LEU A 21 1.41 -1.47 20.25
N LEU A 22 0.81 -0.98 19.13
CA LEU A 22 1.07 0.06 18.06
C LEU A 22 -0.21 0.26 17.12
N TYR A 23 -0.19 1.19 16.12
CA TYR A 23 -1.15 1.50 14.98
C TYR A 23 -2.37 2.45 15.29
N THR A 24 -3.19 3.07 14.37
CA THR A 24 -3.42 3.05 12.88
C THR A 24 -4.09 4.36 12.30
N ARG A 25 -4.27 4.49 10.96
CA ARG A 25 -5.02 5.50 10.12
C ARG A 25 -6.53 5.17 9.94
N GLY A 26 -7.42 6.01 9.35
CA GLY A 26 -7.33 7.39 8.81
C GLY A 26 -7.92 7.58 7.38
N GLY A 27 -8.49 8.76 7.05
CA GLY A 27 -8.99 9.13 5.69
C GLY A 27 -10.10 10.20 5.67
N GLU A 28 -10.16 11.08 4.65
CA GLU A 28 -11.02 12.30 4.61
C GLU A 28 -11.34 12.75 3.16
N PRO A 29 -12.51 13.37 2.85
CA PRO A 29 -12.56 14.82 2.58
C PRO A 29 -13.92 15.53 2.93
N LYS A 30 -14.21 16.83 2.69
CA LYS A 30 -13.56 18.13 3.04
C LYS A 30 -14.48 19.34 2.71
N VAL A 31 -15.22 19.92 3.67
CA VAL A 31 -15.59 21.37 3.69
C VAL A 31 -15.51 21.88 5.13
N MET A 32 -14.83 23.01 5.37
CA MET A 32 -14.19 23.29 6.66
C MET A 32 -14.97 24.21 7.62
N LYS A 33 -14.93 23.87 8.92
CA LYS A 33 -14.92 24.82 10.05
C LYS A 33 -13.65 24.55 10.87
N LYS A 34 -12.91 25.59 11.29
CA LYS A 34 -11.57 25.44 11.90
C LYS A 34 -11.51 25.92 13.36
N VAL A 35 -11.43 24.97 14.30
CA VAL A 35 -10.51 25.02 15.46
C VAL A 35 -10.08 23.58 15.78
N VAL A 36 -9.02 23.10 15.11
CA VAL A 36 -8.36 21.82 15.44
C VAL A 36 -6.86 21.93 15.14
N ASN A 37 -6.01 21.65 16.13
CA ASN A 37 -4.57 21.45 15.89
C ASN A 37 -4.34 20.00 15.44
N SER A 38 -4.46 19.75 14.14
CA SER A 38 -4.32 18.40 13.58
C SER A 38 -3.58 18.38 12.23
N LEU A 39 -2.25 18.37 12.28
CA LEU A 39 -1.43 17.77 11.21
C LEU A 39 -1.26 16.26 11.48
N LEU A 40 -2.39 15.54 11.56
CA LEU A 40 -2.41 14.11 11.86
C LEU A 40 -3.52 13.37 11.10
N ALA A 41 -3.48 13.46 9.76
CA ALA A 41 -4.44 12.79 8.88
C ALA A 41 -3.77 11.88 7.83
N SER A 42 -2.55 11.36 8.09
CA SER A 42 -1.87 10.33 7.27
C SER A 42 -0.61 9.69 7.90
N ALA A 43 -0.69 9.05 9.08
CA ALA A 43 0.44 8.24 9.62
C ALA A 43 0.02 6.88 10.22
N LEU A 44 0.75 5.80 9.86
CA LEU A 44 0.53 4.37 10.19
C LEU A 44 -0.68 3.68 9.48
N ALA A 45 -0.48 3.02 8.32
CA ALA A 45 -1.53 2.22 7.66
C ALA A 45 -1.42 0.70 7.85
N LEU A 46 -0.22 0.15 7.66
CA LEU A 46 -0.04 -1.22 7.18
C LEU A 46 0.57 -2.15 8.25
N SER A 47 -0.12 -3.25 8.50
CA SER A 47 0.40 -4.48 9.11
C SER A 47 -0.44 -5.67 8.62
N VAL A 48 -0.30 -6.01 7.34
CA VAL A 48 -0.92 -7.22 6.78
C VAL A 48 0.00 -8.41 7.05
N VAL A 49 -0.51 -9.39 7.80
CA VAL A 49 -0.04 -10.78 7.76
C VAL A 49 -1.28 -11.62 7.47
N PRO A 50 -1.31 -12.43 6.40
CA PRO A 50 -2.50 -13.17 6.02
C PRO A 50 -2.72 -14.40 6.90
N VAL A 51 -3.99 -14.69 7.19
CA VAL A 51 -4.47 -16.04 7.52
C VAL A 51 -5.63 -16.32 6.59
N VAL A 52 -5.50 -17.33 5.73
CA VAL A 52 -6.46 -17.67 4.67
C VAL A 52 -7.08 -19.03 4.94
N ALA A 53 -8.40 -19.05 5.16
CA ALA A 53 -9.36 -20.15 4.95
C ALA A 53 -10.72 -19.72 5.53
N GLY A 54 -11.88 -19.80 4.87
CA GLY A 54 -12.25 -19.98 3.45
C GLY A 54 -13.59 -19.22 3.25
N ALA A 55 -14.03 -18.80 2.05
CA ALA A 55 -14.28 -19.62 0.86
C ALA A 55 -15.24 -20.80 1.18
N GLU A 56 -16.45 -20.91 0.63
CA GLU A 56 -17.05 -20.18 -0.53
C GLU A 56 -18.60 -20.10 -0.49
N GLU A 57 -19.20 -19.64 -1.60
CA GLU A 57 -20.65 -19.58 -1.93
C GLU A 57 -21.53 -18.45 -1.33
N ALA A 58 -21.48 -17.26 -1.95
CA ALA A 58 -22.66 -16.44 -2.35
C ALA A 58 -22.27 -15.15 -3.10
N ALA A 59 -21.40 -15.24 -4.11
CA ALA A 59 -20.96 -14.04 -4.85
C ALA A 59 -22.04 -13.51 -5.81
N LYS A 60 -22.78 -12.45 -5.41
CA LYS A 60 -23.57 -11.62 -6.34
C LYS A 60 -23.74 -10.18 -5.86
N THR A 61 -23.01 -9.28 -6.53
CA THR A 61 -23.32 -7.84 -6.74
C THR A 61 -23.72 -6.98 -5.53
N THR A 62 -22.77 -6.27 -4.94
CA THR A 62 -22.96 -4.87 -4.50
C THR A 62 -21.63 -4.12 -4.49
N GLU A 63 -21.66 -2.79 -4.58
CA GLU A 63 -20.49 -1.93 -4.81
C GLU A 63 -19.62 -1.73 -3.54
N GLU A 64 -18.29 -1.63 -3.69
CA GLU A 64 -17.36 -1.38 -2.58
C GLU A 64 -17.48 0.05 -2.02
N THR A 65 -18.39 0.25 -1.08
CA THR A 65 -18.39 1.44 -0.22
C THR A 65 -17.31 1.31 0.85
N LYS A 66 -16.20 2.04 0.69
CA LYS A 66 -15.10 2.12 1.68
C LYS A 66 -15.57 2.70 3.01
N THR A 67 -16.06 1.85 3.91
CA THR A 67 -16.38 2.23 5.28
C THR A 67 -15.10 2.40 6.10
N THR A 68 -14.66 3.65 6.26
CA THR A 68 -13.73 4.02 7.33
C THR A 68 -14.35 3.71 8.69
N ALA A 69 -13.52 3.33 9.66
CA ALA A 69 -13.98 3.12 11.03
C ALA A 69 -14.67 4.40 11.57
N PRO A 70 -15.81 4.31 12.29
CA PRO A 70 -16.52 5.48 12.77
C PRO A 70 -15.62 6.38 13.63
N GLN A 71 -15.42 7.63 13.20
CA GLN A 71 -14.73 8.61 14.04
C GLN A 71 -15.58 8.90 15.27
N LEU A 72 -14.94 8.86 16.44
CA LEU A 72 -15.58 9.24 17.70
C LEU A 72 -15.99 10.72 17.64
N ASP A 73 -17.19 11.04 18.12
CA ASP A 73 -17.63 12.43 18.29
C ASP A 73 -16.57 13.22 19.10
N PRO A 74 -16.04 14.35 18.57
CA PRO A 74 -15.08 15.19 19.30
C PRO A 74 -15.57 15.65 20.69
N SER A 75 -16.88 15.74 20.93
CA SER A 75 -17.42 16.03 22.27
C SER A 75 -17.19 14.86 23.24
N MET A 76 -17.38 13.62 22.76
CA MET A 76 -17.11 12.39 23.50
C MET A 76 -15.61 12.14 23.67
N GLU A 77 -14.78 12.45 22.68
CA GLU A 77 -13.32 12.30 22.78
C GLU A 77 -12.74 13.11 23.96
N LYS A 78 -13.22 14.34 24.19
CA LYS A 78 -12.85 15.17 25.35
C LYS A 78 -13.29 14.52 26.68
N VAL A 79 -14.53 14.05 26.76
CA VAL A 79 -15.07 13.33 27.94
C VAL A 79 -14.18 12.13 28.29
N ILE A 80 -13.87 11.30 27.31
CA ILE A 80 -13.03 10.11 27.48
C ILE A 80 -11.64 10.46 27.97
N LYS A 81 -10.95 11.40 27.31
CA LYS A 81 -9.57 11.77 27.70
C LYS A 81 -9.50 12.36 29.11
N ARG A 82 -10.49 13.17 29.53
CA ARG A 82 -10.61 13.65 30.92
C ARG A 82 -10.76 12.50 31.92
N LEU A 83 -11.68 11.57 31.65
CA LEU A 83 -11.91 10.43 32.53
C LEU A 83 -10.70 9.49 32.58
N GLN A 84 -10.00 9.26 31.47
CA GLN A 84 -8.77 8.47 31.43
C GLN A 84 -7.68 9.10 32.32
N ALA A 85 -7.44 10.41 32.20
CA ALA A 85 -6.42 11.09 33.00
C ALA A 85 -6.76 11.19 34.50
N LEU A 86 -8.03 11.02 34.87
CA LEU A 86 -8.49 10.87 36.26
C LEU A 86 -8.45 9.41 36.76
N GLY A 87 -8.20 8.41 35.90
CA GLY A 87 -8.31 6.98 36.22
C GLY A 87 -9.76 6.44 36.23
N LEU A 88 -10.72 7.23 35.76
CA LEU A 88 -12.16 6.93 35.73
C LEU A 88 -12.65 6.31 34.41
N ALA A 89 -11.79 6.25 33.39
CA ALA A 89 -12.03 5.46 32.18
C ALA A 89 -10.80 4.62 31.84
N ALA A 90 -11.04 3.37 31.42
CA ALA A 90 -10.03 2.47 30.91
C ALA A 90 -10.64 1.63 29.78
N GLY A 91 -9.80 1.24 28.82
CA GLY A 91 -10.15 0.24 27.82
C GLY A 91 -10.02 -1.19 28.35
N ASP A 92 -10.26 -2.15 27.47
CA ASP A 92 -9.91 -3.56 27.68
C ASP A 92 -8.39 -3.81 27.52
N GLU A 93 -7.98 -5.09 27.53
CA GLU A 93 -6.58 -5.52 27.39
C GLU A 93 -5.94 -5.12 26.05
N LYS A 94 -6.74 -4.77 25.03
CA LYS A 94 -6.30 -4.26 23.72
C LYS A 94 -6.40 -2.74 23.63
N GLY A 95 -6.79 -2.08 24.72
CA GLY A 95 -7.02 -0.63 24.79
C GLY A 95 -8.38 -0.18 24.27
N ASN A 96 -9.26 -1.07 23.81
CA ASN A 96 -10.55 -0.66 23.26
C ASN A 96 -11.46 -0.13 24.38
N LEU A 97 -12.01 1.06 24.17
CA LEU A 97 -12.88 1.70 25.15
C LEU A 97 -14.31 1.14 25.15
N ASN A 98 -14.70 0.41 24.10
CA ASN A 98 -15.96 -0.31 23.94
C ASN A 98 -17.18 0.59 24.24
N LEU A 99 -17.16 1.82 23.70
CA LEU A 99 -18.07 2.93 24.06
C LEU A 99 -19.50 2.73 23.57
N ASP A 100 -19.65 1.98 22.49
CA ASP A 100 -20.89 1.49 21.87
C ASP A 100 -21.52 0.31 22.66
N GLN A 101 -20.69 -0.44 23.39
CA GLN A 101 -21.12 -1.62 24.15
C GLN A 101 -21.78 -1.24 25.48
N THR A 102 -22.60 -2.13 26.02
CA THR A 102 -23.26 -1.94 27.33
C THR A 102 -22.30 -2.20 28.49
N ILE A 103 -22.31 -1.35 29.52
CA ILE A 103 -21.43 -1.50 30.71
C ILE A 103 -22.05 -2.41 31.79
N LYS A 104 -21.23 -3.27 32.41
CA LYS A 104 -21.70 -4.16 33.50
C LYS A 104 -21.86 -3.42 34.83
N ARG A 105 -22.73 -3.94 35.70
CA ARG A 105 -23.00 -3.37 37.03
C ARG A 105 -21.76 -3.36 37.93
N SER A 106 -20.90 -4.38 37.87
CA SER A 106 -19.62 -4.43 38.58
C SER A 106 -18.60 -3.41 38.07
N GLU A 107 -18.52 -3.24 36.75
CA GLU A 107 -17.69 -2.24 36.09
C GLU A 107 -18.14 -0.83 36.49
N PHE A 108 -19.45 -0.54 36.46
CA PHE A 108 -19.93 0.78 36.86
C PHE A 108 -19.81 1.05 38.37
N ALA A 109 -20.01 0.05 39.23
CA ALA A 109 -19.73 0.16 40.67
C ALA A 109 -18.25 0.50 40.93
N THR A 110 -17.33 -0.09 40.17
CA THR A 110 -15.89 0.24 40.20
C THR A 110 -15.65 1.71 39.87
N LEU A 111 -16.31 2.25 38.84
CA LEU A 111 -16.19 3.66 38.48
C LEU A 111 -16.73 4.60 39.57
N MET A 112 -17.87 4.26 40.21
CA MET A 112 -18.42 5.08 41.31
C MET A 112 -17.47 5.11 42.52
N VAL A 113 -16.91 3.97 42.89
CA VAL A 113 -15.97 3.88 44.02
C VAL A 113 -14.66 4.62 43.72
N ARG A 114 -14.16 4.59 42.48
CA ARG A 114 -13.04 5.45 42.06
C ARG A 114 -13.37 6.94 42.10
N ALA A 115 -14.54 7.34 41.57
CA ALA A 115 -14.98 8.74 41.57
C ALA A 115 -15.22 9.31 42.99
N ARG A 116 -15.49 8.43 43.97
CA ARG A 116 -15.56 8.73 45.41
C ARG A 116 -14.20 8.69 46.13
N GLY A 117 -13.09 8.43 45.42
CA GLY A 117 -11.73 8.38 45.98
C GLY A 117 -11.38 7.10 46.75
N LEU A 118 -12.25 6.08 46.72
CA LEU A 118 -12.20 4.91 47.61
C LEU A 118 -11.50 3.68 47.02
N GLU A 119 -10.73 3.84 45.94
CA GLU A 119 -9.97 2.77 45.28
C GLU A 119 -9.05 2.01 46.25
N GLN A 120 -8.34 2.71 47.14
CA GLN A 120 -7.49 2.05 48.13
C GLN A 120 -8.31 1.21 49.12
N ALA A 121 -9.50 1.67 49.51
CA ALA A 121 -10.40 0.90 50.37
C ALA A 121 -10.91 -0.36 49.65
N ALA A 122 -11.33 -0.24 48.38
CA ALA A 122 -11.78 -1.40 47.59
C ALA A 122 -10.68 -2.44 47.35
N ASN A 123 -9.45 -2.01 47.04
CA ASN A 123 -8.30 -2.90 46.84
C ASN A 123 -7.81 -3.59 48.12
N THR A 124 -8.22 -3.09 49.30
CA THR A 124 -7.89 -3.67 50.62
C THR A 124 -9.09 -4.26 51.35
N ALA A 125 -10.29 -4.17 50.76
CA ALA A 125 -11.53 -4.68 51.33
C ALA A 125 -11.48 -6.22 51.45
N THR A 126 -11.69 -6.71 52.67
CA THR A 126 -11.89 -8.14 52.91
C THR A 126 -13.24 -8.56 52.31
N PHE A 127 -13.29 -9.75 51.71
CA PHE A 127 -14.51 -10.28 51.11
C PHE A 127 -15.63 -10.43 52.16
N ASN A 128 -16.74 -9.72 51.94
CA ASN A 128 -17.95 -9.82 52.76
C ASN A 128 -19.00 -10.65 51.99
N PRO A 129 -19.40 -11.85 52.47
CA PRO A 129 -20.30 -12.77 51.76
C PRO A 129 -21.78 -12.37 51.85
N PHE A 130 -22.09 -11.09 51.63
CA PHE A 130 -23.45 -10.54 51.72
C PHE A 130 -24.33 -10.92 50.52
N PHE A 131 -23.71 -11.11 49.35
CA PHE A 131 -24.37 -11.53 48.11
C PHE A 131 -23.94 -12.94 47.71
N LYS A 132 -24.88 -13.74 47.20
CA LYS A 132 -24.66 -15.15 46.82
C LYS A 132 -23.87 -15.30 45.51
N ASP A 133 -23.82 -14.25 44.70
CA ASP A 133 -23.28 -14.19 43.35
C ASP A 133 -22.04 -13.28 43.26
N VAL A 134 -21.38 -13.05 44.40
CA VAL A 134 -20.07 -12.39 44.50
C VAL A 134 -19.19 -13.30 45.35
N THR A 135 -18.00 -13.63 44.87
CA THR A 135 -17.09 -14.61 45.48
C THR A 135 -15.80 -13.97 45.99
N ALA A 136 -15.05 -14.71 46.83
CA ALA A 136 -13.74 -14.30 47.30
C ALA A 136 -12.68 -14.22 46.17
N THR A 137 -12.95 -14.78 44.99
CA THR A 137 -12.07 -14.80 43.81
C THR A 137 -12.37 -13.69 42.80
N ASP A 138 -13.55 -13.08 42.82
CA ASP A 138 -13.92 -12.06 41.83
C ASP A 138 -13.09 -10.79 41.94
N TRP A 139 -12.62 -10.27 40.79
CA TRP A 139 -11.88 -9.00 40.75
C TRP A 139 -12.70 -7.83 41.30
N PHE A 140 -14.02 -7.85 41.11
CA PHE A 140 -14.94 -6.80 41.55
C PHE A 140 -15.36 -6.92 43.03
N LYS A 141 -14.93 -7.95 43.78
CA LYS A 141 -15.46 -8.24 45.13
C LYS A 141 -15.36 -7.06 46.11
N GLY A 142 -14.20 -6.39 46.15
CA GLY A 142 -13.95 -5.25 47.03
C GLY A 142 -14.68 -3.99 46.57
N TRP A 143 -14.73 -3.79 45.25
CA TRP A 143 -15.47 -2.71 44.60
C TRP A 143 -16.97 -2.77 44.89
N VAL A 144 -17.57 -3.95 44.78
CA VAL A 144 -18.98 -4.19 45.15
C VAL A 144 -19.19 -4.01 46.65
N SER A 145 -18.27 -4.52 47.49
CA SER A 145 -18.38 -4.36 48.95
C SER A 145 -18.37 -2.90 49.39
N ILE A 146 -17.47 -2.07 48.83
CA ILE A 146 -17.41 -0.64 49.12
C ILE A 146 -18.59 0.12 48.51
N ALA A 147 -18.99 -0.20 47.27
CA ALA A 147 -20.14 0.43 46.63
C ALA A 147 -21.46 0.23 47.41
N VAL A 148 -21.57 -0.87 48.17
CA VAL A 148 -22.74 -1.16 49.01
C VAL A 148 -22.58 -0.64 50.45
N SER A 149 -21.37 -0.60 51.03
CA SER A 149 -21.16 0.00 52.36
C SER A 149 -21.31 1.53 52.36
N GLU A 150 -20.96 2.18 51.25
CA GLU A 150 -21.07 3.62 51.01
C GLU A 150 -22.42 4.03 50.39
N ASP A 151 -23.35 3.08 50.30
CA ASP A 151 -24.70 3.22 49.73
C ASP A 151 -24.78 3.78 48.29
N LEU A 152 -23.69 3.65 47.51
CA LEU A 152 -23.62 4.04 46.10
C LEU A 152 -24.51 3.12 45.24
N ALA A 153 -24.53 1.83 45.58
CA ALA A 153 -25.29 0.78 44.92
C ALA A 153 -26.05 -0.07 45.95
N LYS A 154 -27.19 -0.64 45.53
CA LYS A 154 -28.00 -1.57 46.34
C LYS A 154 -28.17 -2.88 45.57
N GLY A 155 -28.14 -4.01 46.28
CA GLY A 155 -28.44 -5.33 45.72
C GLY A 155 -29.94 -5.62 45.66
N TYR A 156 -30.30 -6.80 45.17
CA TYR A 156 -31.68 -7.23 44.97
C TYR A 156 -32.22 -8.02 46.17
N PRO A 157 -33.56 -8.08 46.39
CA PRO A 157 -34.16 -8.74 47.56
C PRO A 157 -33.88 -10.24 47.71
N ASP A 158 -33.47 -10.92 46.63
CA ASP A 158 -33.07 -12.33 46.60
C ASP A 158 -31.67 -12.60 47.20
N LYS A 159 -30.96 -11.55 47.63
CA LYS A 159 -29.54 -11.53 48.05
C LYS A 159 -28.54 -11.75 46.90
N THR A 160 -28.85 -11.21 45.72
CA THR A 160 -27.90 -11.07 44.60
C THR A 160 -27.46 -9.62 44.41
N PHE A 161 -26.26 -9.39 43.88
CA PHE A 161 -25.83 -8.09 43.35
C PHE A 161 -25.99 -7.99 41.84
N ARG A 162 -25.95 -9.12 41.13
CA ARG A 162 -25.95 -9.30 39.67
C ARG A 162 -24.79 -8.55 38.99
N PRO A 163 -23.53 -8.83 39.37
CA PRO A 163 -22.35 -8.07 38.93
C PRO A 163 -22.16 -8.10 37.41
N ASN A 164 -22.48 -9.24 36.77
CA ASN A 164 -22.29 -9.45 35.34
C ASN A 164 -23.46 -8.94 34.47
N ASN A 165 -24.57 -8.52 35.07
CA ASN A 165 -25.67 -7.90 34.32
C ASN A 165 -25.25 -6.51 33.83
N THR A 166 -25.77 -6.11 32.67
CA THR A 166 -25.71 -4.72 32.19
C THR A 166 -26.50 -3.80 33.12
N VAL A 167 -25.94 -2.65 33.48
CA VAL A 167 -26.70 -1.62 34.22
C VAL A 167 -27.72 -0.95 33.29
N THR A 168 -28.92 -0.61 33.76
CA THR A 168 -29.86 0.20 32.95
C THR A 168 -29.61 1.71 33.12
N TYR A 169 -30.14 2.55 32.24
CA TYR A 169 -30.00 4.01 32.41
C TYR A 169 -30.64 4.50 33.72
N ALA A 170 -31.75 3.89 34.17
CA ALA A 170 -32.34 4.18 35.48
C ALA A 170 -31.40 3.84 36.64
N GLU A 171 -30.75 2.68 36.58
CA GLU A 171 -29.80 2.25 37.62
C GLU A 171 -28.52 3.11 37.61
N ALA A 172 -28.03 3.48 36.42
CA ALA A 172 -26.88 4.37 36.26
C ALA A 172 -27.16 5.77 36.85
N ALA A 173 -28.32 6.36 36.52
CA ALA A 173 -28.80 7.61 37.11
C ALA A 173 -28.95 7.49 38.64
N THR A 174 -29.51 6.38 39.13
CA THR A 174 -29.69 6.11 40.57
C THR A 174 -28.34 6.11 41.32
N MET A 175 -27.33 5.43 40.77
CA MET A 175 -25.99 5.33 41.40
C MET A 175 -25.24 6.67 41.40
N LEU A 176 -25.33 7.47 40.34
CA LEU A 176 -24.72 8.81 40.29
C LEU A 176 -25.38 9.78 41.26
N VAL A 177 -26.73 9.78 41.33
CA VAL A 177 -27.49 10.58 42.30
C VAL A 177 -27.13 10.21 43.76
N ARG A 178 -26.86 8.93 44.04
CA ARG A 178 -26.34 8.47 45.34
C ARG A 178 -24.90 8.90 45.60
N ALA A 179 -24.00 8.76 44.63
CA ALA A 179 -22.60 9.20 44.75
C ALA A 179 -22.45 10.71 45.02
N LEU A 180 -23.45 11.51 44.62
CA LEU A 180 -23.56 12.94 44.89
C LEU A 180 -24.36 13.30 46.16
N GLY A 181 -24.95 12.31 46.85
CA GLY A 181 -25.70 12.49 48.11
C GLY A 181 -27.17 12.90 47.97
N TYR A 182 -27.74 12.90 46.76
CA TYR A 182 -29.09 13.41 46.46
C TYR A 182 -30.22 12.37 46.50
N GLU A 183 -29.99 11.14 46.97
CA GLU A 183 -31.07 10.15 47.15
C GLU A 183 -32.25 10.70 47.99
N PRO A 184 -32.06 11.43 49.10
CA PRO A 184 -33.16 12.03 49.87
C PRO A 184 -34.04 12.99 49.05
N MET A 185 -33.46 13.70 48.07
CA MET A 185 -34.19 14.60 47.16
C MET A 185 -34.88 13.83 46.03
N ALA A 186 -34.27 12.75 45.54
CA ALA A 186 -34.89 11.85 44.58
C ALA A 186 -36.12 11.17 45.18
N LEU A 187 -36.04 10.67 46.42
CA LEU A 187 -37.17 10.00 47.09
C LEU A 187 -38.39 10.92 47.29
N GLN A 188 -38.21 12.24 47.36
CA GLN A 188 -39.32 13.21 47.40
C GLN A 188 -40.02 13.39 46.04
N LYS A 189 -39.37 13.02 44.92
CA LYS A 189 -39.88 13.20 43.55
C LYS A 189 -40.73 12.01 43.04
N GLY A 190 -41.29 11.20 43.94
CA GLY A 190 -42.17 10.07 43.62
C GLY A 190 -41.45 8.72 43.70
N THR A 191 -41.78 7.79 42.79
CA THR A 191 -41.31 6.40 42.81
C THR A 191 -40.16 6.13 41.84
N TRP A 192 -39.35 5.11 42.16
CA TRP A 192 -38.30 4.58 41.28
C TRP A 192 -38.94 3.89 40.04
N PRO A 193 -38.36 4.04 38.83
CA PRO A 193 -37.10 4.73 38.50
C PRO A 193 -37.24 6.24 38.24
N ASN A 194 -38.46 6.72 37.97
CA ASN A 194 -38.71 8.06 37.42
C ASN A 194 -38.19 9.18 38.31
N ASN A 195 -38.28 9.01 39.64
CA ASN A 195 -37.85 10.01 40.61
C ASN A 195 -36.33 10.26 40.61
N PHE A 196 -35.50 9.23 40.45
CA PHE A 196 -34.05 9.34 40.28
C PHE A 196 -33.67 9.89 38.91
N ILE A 197 -34.38 9.52 37.85
CA ILE A 197 -34.16 10.09 36.50
C ILE A 197 -34.48 11.59 36.50
N ALA A 198 -35.60 12.00 37.10
CA ALA A 198 -35.96 13.40 37.27
C ALA A 198 -34.91 14.16 38.12
N GLN A 199 -34.36 13.55 39.18
CA GLN A 199 -33.28 14.17 39.95
C GLN A 199 -31.97 14.27 39.14
N ALA A 200 -31.60 13.23 38.39
CA ALA A 200 -30.42 13.25 37.53
C ALA A 200 -30.51 14.33 36.43
N SER A 201 -31.70 14.49 35.83
CA SER A 201 -31.98 15.59 34.90
C SER A 201 -31.92 16.96 35.59
N THR A 202 -32.47 17.09 36.81
CA THR A 202 -32.38 18.34 37.62
C THR A 202 -30.93 18.74 37.89
N LEU A 203 -30.04 17.76 38.09
CA LEU A 203 -28.61 17.96 38.35
C LEU A 203 -27.75 18.07 37.07
N GLY A 204 -28.36 18.01 35.87
CA GLY A 204 -27.63 18.03 34.60
C GLY A 204 -26.81 16.77 34.29
N ILE A 205 -26.95 15.69 35.07
CA ILE A 205 -26.22 14.42 34.89
C ILE A 205 -26.53 13.82 33.52
N SER A 206 -27.78 13.93 33.05
CA SER A 206 -28.24 13.42 31.75
C SER A 206 -27.94 14.36 30.56
N ASN A 207 -27.12 15.41 30.73
CA ASN A 207 -26.91 16.40 29.68
C ASN A 207 -26.23 15.77 28.45
N GLY A 208 -26.93 15.83 27.31
CA GLY A 208 -26.47 15.23 26.05
C GLY A 208 -26.50 13.70 26.02
N VAL A 209 -27.36 13.06 26.82
CA VAL A 209 -27.61 11.61 26.86
C VAL A 209 -29.12 11.35 26.83
N THR A 210 -29.58 10.44 25.97
CA THR A 210 -30.99 10.05 25.86
C THR A 210 -31.30 8.89 26.81
N ILE A 211 -31.89 9.17 27.97
CA ILE A 211 -32.24 8.15 28.96
C ILE A 211 -33.51 7.39 28.55
N ASP A 212 -33.35 6.10 28.26
CA ASP A 212 -34.44 5.12 28.29
C ASP A 212 -34.30 4.27 29.56
N ALA A 213 -35.19 4.49 30.52
CA ALA A 213 -35.10 3.98 31.89
C ALA A 213 -34.80 2.47 32.00
N ASN A 214 -35.39 1.67 31.10
CA ASN A 214 -35.38 0.21 31.19
C ASN A 214 -34.35 -0.44 30.26
N LYS A 215 -33.77 0.30 29.31
CA LYS A 215 -32.72 -0.25 28.43
C LYS A 215 -31.38 -0.39 29.16
N PRO A 216 -30.57 -1.42 28.83
CA PRO A 216 -29.15 -1.45 29.13
C PRO A 216 -28.46 -0.15 28.70
N ALA A 217 -27.62 0.39 29.56
CA ALA A 217 -26.94 1.66 29.33
C ALA A 217 -25.64 1.46 28.54
N VAL A 218 -25.50 2.23 27.46
CA VAL A 218 -24.31 2.26 26.61
C VAL A 218 -23.14 2.91 27.37
N ARG A 219 -21.94 2.33 27.27
CA ARG A 219 -20.76 2.70 28.08
C ARG A 219 -20.34 4.15 27.85
N GLY A 220 -20.40 4.65 26.62
CA GLY A 220 -20.12 6.05 26.29
C GLY A 220 -21.08 7.02 26.97
N ASP A 221 -22.38 6.73 26.97
CA ASP A 221 -23.39 7.52 27.69
C ASP A 221 -23.15 7.53 29.20
N VAL A 222 -22.85 6.36 29.77
CA VAL A 222 -22.59 6.22 31.22
C VAL A 222 -21.32 6.98 31.64
N LEU A 223 -20.29 6.98 30.79
CA LEU A 223 -19.08 7.80 31.00
C LEU A 223 -19.39 9.30 30.87
N LYS A 224 -20.23 9.71 29.90
CA LYS A 224 -20.69 11.10 29.77
C LYS A 224 -21.53 11.55 30.96
N MET A 225 -22.41 10.70 31.50
CA MET A 225 -23.14 10.96 32.74
C MET A 225 -22.21 11.09 33.96
N LEU A 226 -21.12 10.31 34.01
CA LEU A 226 -20.08 10.44 35.05
C LEU A 226 -19.31 11.77 34.92
N ASP A 227 -18.84 12.14 33.73
CA ASP A 227 -18.15 13.43 33.49
C ASP A 227 -19.03 14.64 33.80
N ASN A 228 -20.32 14.61 33.41
CA ASN A 228 -21.32 15.60 33.85
C ASN A 228 -21.40 15.68 35.39
N SER A 229 -21.39 14.53 36.07
CA SER A 229 -21.49 14.45 37.53
C SER A 229 -20.25 14.94 38.28
N LEU A 230 -19.07 14.94 37.66
CA LEU A 230 -17.80 15.31 38.31
C LEU A 230 -17.80 16.70 38.94
N ARG A 231 -18.63 17.61 38.42
CA ARG A 231 -18.71 19.03 38.79
C ARG A 231 -20.01 19.42 39.49
N VAL A 232 -20.88 18.46 39.79
CA VAL A 232 -22.11 18.70 40.56
C VAL A 232 -21.74 18.82 42.04
N ASP A 233 -22.17 19.91 42.69
CA ASP A 233 -21.93 20.12 44.11
C ASP A 233 -22.68 19.07 44.96
N LEU A 234 -21.96 18.48 45.90
CA LEU A 234 -22.39 17.38 46.76
C LEU A 234 -23.48 17.82 47.73
N MET A 235 -24.47 16.98 47.95
CA MET A 235 -25.40 17.10 49.07
C MET A 235 -24.90 16.29 50.26
N LYS A 236 -25.00 16.85 51.48
CA LYS A 236 -24.67 16.15 52.73
C LYS A 236 -25.74 16.41 53.78
N GLN A 237 -26.06 15.39 54.56
CA GLN A 237 -26.88 15.51 55.76
C GLN A 237 -26.09 16.26 56.86
N THR A 238 -26.65 17.35 57.39
CA THR A 238 -25.98 18.22 58.38
C THR A 238 -26.53 18.07 59.80
N THR A 239 -27.75 17.53 59.96
CA THR A 239 -28.34 17.21 61.27
C THR A 239 -28.81 15.75 61.33
N VAL A 240 -28.62 15.11 62.49
CA VAL A 240 -29.11 13.75 62.78
C VAL A 240 -30.20 13.84 63.84
N GLY A 241 -31.44 13.46 63.49
CA GLY A 241 -32.59 13.51 64.41
C GLY A 241 -33.92 13.44 63.65
N SER A 242 -35.01 13.89 64.27
CA SER A 242 -36.35 13.90 63.65
C SER A 242 -36.42 14.78 62.39
N ASN A 243 -35.56 15.80 62.31
CA ASN A 243 -35.42 16.69 61.15
C ASN A 243 -34.03 16.46 60.54
N ASN A 244 -33.96 15.61 59.51
CA ASN A 244 -32.73 15.38 58.74
C ASN A 244 -32.54 16.49 57.70
N ASN A 245 -31.89 17.58 58.09
CA ASN A 245 -31.54 18.65 57.17
C ASN A 245 -30.41 18.17 56.24
N HIS A 246 -30.52 18.57 54.97
CA HIS A 246 -29.55 18.28 53.92
C HIS A 246 -29.16 19.58 53.24
N GLU A 247 -27.86 19.82 53.10
CA GLU A 247 -27.31 21.05 52.53
C GLU A 247 -26.45 20.72 51.31
N VAL A 248 -26.50 21.60 50.31
CA VAL A 248 -25.62 21.54 49.13
C VAL A 248 -24.31 22.23 49.49
N LEU A 249 -23.21 21.50 49.38
CA LEU A 249 -21.88 21.96 49.73
C LEU A 249 -21.29 22.74 48.54
N ALA A 250 -21.55 24.05 48.48
CA ALA A 250 -21.15 24.92 47.38
C ALA A 250 -19.64 24.81 47.06
N GLY A 251 -19.30 24.49 45.81
CA GLY A 251 -17.93 24.27 45.33
C GLY A 251 -17.28 22.93 45.73
N LYS A 252 -17.99 22.07 46.46
CA LYS A 252 -17.53 20.72 46.83
C LYS A 252 -18.19 19.68 45.94
N ASN A 253 -17.46 19.19 44.96
CA ASN A 253 -17.91 18.18 43.98
C ASN A 253 -16.95 16.97 43.98
N LEU A 254 -17.18 15.98 43.11
CA LEU A 254 -16.34 14.78 43.07
C LEU A 254 -14.86 15.11 42.79
N LEU A 255 -14.58 16.11 41.96
CA LEU A 255 -13.22 16.57 41.68
C LEU A 255 -12.57 17.21 42.89
N THR A 256 -13.23 18.18 43.54
CA THR A 256 -12.62 18.97 44.61
C THR A 256 -12.58 18.26 45.98
N GLU A 257 -13.57 17.41 46.28
CA GLU A 257 -13.66 16.74 47.60
C GLU A 257 -12.96 15.37 47.62
N TYR A 258 -13.07 14.55 46.56
CA TYR A 258 -12.60 13.15 46.58
C TYR A 258 -11.39 12.86 45.69
N LEU A 259 -11.28 13.53 44.53
CA LEU A 259 -10.16 13.32 43.60
C LEU A 259 -9.00 14.29 43.83
N HIS A 260 -9.24 15.35 44.61
CA HIS A 260 -8.32 16.46 44.93
C HIS A 260 -7.76 17.12 43.67
N VAL A 261 -8.70 17.60 42.84
CA VAL A 261 -8.43 18.28 41.57
C VAL A 261 -9.07 19.66 41.57
N HIS A 262 -8.24 20.70 41.42
CA HIS A 262 -8.68 22.06 41.12
C HIS A 262 -8.94 22.23 39.61
N VAL A 263 -10.01 22.96 39.25
CA VAL A 263 -10.42 23.22 37.87
C VAL A 263 -10.34 24.72 37.58
N TYR A 264 -9.56 25.08 36.57
CA TYR A 264 -9.41 26.44 36.04
C TYR A 264 -9.88 26.42 34.58
N ASP A 265 -11.10 26.87 34.30
CA ASP A 265 -11.76 26.73 33.00
C ASP A 265 -12.80 27.84 32.73
N THR A 266 -13.50 27.81 31.59
CA THR A 266 -14.49 28.85 31.20
C THR A 266 -15.63 29.04 32.22
N LYS A 267 -15.90 28.12 33.15
CA LYS A 267 -16.86 28.35 34.25
C LYS A 267 -16.22 28.99 35.48
N TRP A 268 -14.94 28.73 35.74
CA TRP A 268 -14.18 29.39 36.81
C TRP A 268 -13.96 30.88 36.51
N THR A 269 -13.81 31.25 35.23
CA THR A 269 -13.73 32.66 34.78
C THR A 269 -15.06 33.40 34.92
N MET A 270 -16.21 32.70 34.93
CA MET A 270 -17.56 33.27 35.11
C MET A 270 -17.93 33.53 36.58
N THR A 271 -17.00 33.40 37.53
CA THR A 271 -17.23 33.74 38.95
C THR A 271 -16.87 35.19 39.24
N ASP A 272 -17.54 35.82 40.22
CA ASP A 272 -17.55 37.27 40.56
C ASP A 272 -16.18 38.01 40.70
N ARG A 273 -15.04 37.32 40.54
CA ARG A 273 -13.68 37.85 40.75
C ARG A 273 -12.69 37.51 39.64
N ASN A 274 -13.06 36.67 38.67
CA ASN A 274 -12.19 36.22 37.60
C ASN A 274 -12.71 36.71 36.22
N LYS A 275 -11.91 36.50 35.17
CA LYS A 275 -12.18 36.84 33.77
C LYS A 275 -11.52 35.81 32.83
N PRO A 276 -11.84 35.78 31.52
CA PRO A 276 -11.05 35.04 30.53
C PRO A 276 -9.54 35.29 30.62
N GLU A 277 -9.15 36.52 30.94
CA GLU A 277 -7.74 36.90 31.06
C GLU A 277 -6.99 36.21 32.20
N ASP A 278 -7.71 35.77 33.24
CA ASP A 278 -7.17 35.11 34.44
C ASP A 278 -6.82 33.63 34.22
N LEU A 279 -7.22 33.01 33.09
CA LEU A 279 -6.82 31.64 32.78
C LEU A 279 -5.29 31.51 32.71
N PRO A 280 -4.71 30.45 33.27
CA PRO A 280 -3.26 30.27 33.30
C PRO A 280 -2.69 30.21 31.87
N SER A 281 -1.66 31.03 31.63
CA SER A 281 -0.93 31.07 30.38
C SER A 281 0.26 30.10 30.41
N VAL A 282 0.44 29.33 29.33
CA VAL A 282 1.60 28.44 29.14
C VAL A 282 2.81 29.28 28.77
N SER A 283 3.52 29.72 29.81
CA SER A 283 4.65 30.64 29.71
C SER A 283 5.95 29.98 29.24
N ASN A 284 6.12 28.68 29.49
CA ASN A 284 7.30 27.90 29.09
C ASN A 284 6.94 26.41 28.95
N VAL A 285 7.62 25.73 28.03
CA VAL A 285 7.38 24.32 27.66
C VAL A 285 8.71 23.61 27.38
N PRO A 286 8.78 22.27 27.37
CA PRO A 286 10.04 21.53 27.20
C PRO A 286 10.85 21.86 25.94
N VAL A 287 10.22 22.24 24.81
CA VAL A 287 10.99 22.72 23.63
C VAL A 287 11.58 24.12 23.80
N ILE A 288 10.91 25.02 24.53
CA ILE A 288 11.34 26.42 24.70
C ILE A 288 12.35 26.56 25.84
N GLY A 289 12.22 25.74 26.88
CA GLY A 289 13.07 25.76 28.07
C GLY A 289 13.80 24.44 28.30
N LEU A 290 14.29 23.78 27.25
CA LEU A 290 14.95 22.47 27.32
C LEU A 290 16.02 22.45 28.41
N GLY A 291 16.00 21.46 29.31
CA GLY A 291 16.97 21.36 30.41
C GLY A 291 16.80 22.40 31.52
N SER A 292 15.85 23.34 31.41
CA SER A 292 15.24 24.01 32.57
C SER A 292 13.97 23.27 33.03
N LEU A 293 13.30 22.57 32.09
CA LEU A 293 12.17 21.67 32.28
C LEU A 293 12.51 20.25 31.81
N LYS A 294 11.91 19.24 32.43
CA LYS A 294 11.84 17.87 31.86
C LYS A 294 10.74 17.78 30.79
N TYR A 295 10.77 16.73 29.99
CA TYR A 295 9.77 16.46 28.94
C TYR A 295 8.29 16.48 29.39
N ASN A 296 8.01 16.22 30.67
CA ASN A 296 6.67 16.24 31.26
C ASN A 296 6.48 17.34 32.33
N GLU A 297 7.17 18.47 32.17
CA GLU A 297 7.02 19.67 33.02
C GLU A 297 6.60 20.89 32.18
N VAL A 298 5.82 21.80 32.78
CA VAL A 298 5.30 23.03 32.12
C VAL A 298 5.32 24.19 33.12
N GLU A 299 5.51 25.43 32.64
CA GLU A 299 5.39 26.63 33.47
C GLU A 299 4.12 27.41 33.16
N LEU A 300 3.19 27.41 34.11
CA LEU A 300 1.92 28.14 34.03
C LEU A 300 1.99 29.41 34.87
N THR A 301 1.52 30.53 34.31
CA THR A 301 1.45 31.83 34.99
C THR A 301 0.07 32.44 34.85
N SER A 302 -0.47 33.02 35.92
CA SER A 302 -1.70 33.81 35.90
C SER A 302 -1.53 35.07 36.76
N ASP A 303 -2.21 36.15 36.34
CA ASP A 303 -2.36 37.39 37.11
C ASP A 303 -3.35 37.24 38.28
N SER A 304 -4.18 36.18 38.25
CA SER A 304 -5.17 35.91 39.28
C SER A 304 -4.53 35.43 40.57
N LYS A 305 -4.84 36.13 41.66
CA LYS A 305 -4.49 35.71 43.04
C LYS A 305 -5.21 34.42 43.47
N SER A 306 -6.20 33.95 42.70
CA SER A 306 -6.91 32.69 42.89
C SER A 306 -6.18 31.49 42.26
N PHE A 307 -5.17 31.73 41.42
CA PHE A 307 -4.26 30.72 40.89
C PHE A 307 -3.00 30.66 41.75
N PHE A 308 -2.74 29.53 42.41
CA PHE A 308 -1.56 29.38 43.27
C PHE A 308 -0.30 29.23 42.41
N ASN A 309 0.34 30.35 42.07
CA ASN A 309 1.59 30.42 41.29
C ASN A 309 2.71 29.55 41.91
N LYS A 310 2.80 28.31 41.43
CA LYS A 310 3.96 27.43 41.55
C LYS A 310 4.55 27.34 40.15
N VAL A 311 5.75 27.87 39.94
CA VAL A 311 6.26 28.15 38.59
C VAL A 311 6.32 26.90 37.70
N LYS A 312 6.44 25.68 38.25
CA LYS A 312 6.50 24.42 37.51
C LYS A 312 5.42 23.44 37.96
N TYR A 313 4.70 22.89 36.99
CA TYR A 313 3.75 21.78 37.14
C TYR A 313 4.26 20.54 36.41
N LYS A 314 3.87 19.35 36.88
CA LYS A 314 3.97 18.14 36.06
C LYS A 314 2.83 18.11 35.06
N VAL A 315 2.98 17.30 34.01
CA VAL A 315 1.98 17.08 32.97
C VAL A 315 1.75 15.58 32.83
N ALA A 316 0.50 15.14 32.72
CA ALA A 316 0.18 13.74 32.44
C ALA A 316 0.64 13.35 31.03
N ASP A 317 1.13 12.11 30.83
CA ASP A 317 1.75 11.66 29.58
C ASP A 317 0.82 11.72 28.34
N SER A 318 -0.49 11.87 28.55
CA SER A 318 -1.50 12.09 27.50
C SER A 318 -1.57 13.53 26.97
N ILE A 319 -0.80 14.47 27.53
CA ILE A 319 -0.83 15.90 27.20
C ILE A 319 0.54 16.36 26.68
N ASN A 320 0.59 16.83 25.44
CA ASN A 320 1.77 17.49 24.88
C ASN A 320 1.74 19.00 25.20
N ALA A 321 2.40 19.40 26.29
CA ALA A 321 2.44 20.80 26.72
C ALA A 321 2.95 21.78 25.65
N ASN A 322 3.81 21.31 24.72
CA ASN A 322 4.42 22.14 23.68
C ASN A 322 3.39 22.74 22.71
N ASP A 323 2.28 22.03 22.43
CA ASP A 323 1.22 22.51 21.54
C ASP A 323 0.55 23.78 22.08
N TYR A 324 0.52 23.93 23.41
CA TYR A 324 -0.12 25.02 24.12
C TYR A 324 0.79 26.23 24.38
N ALA A 325 2.08 26.17 24.03
CA ALA A 325 3.03 27.28 24.23
C ALA A 325 2.47 28.63 23.75
N GLY A 326 2.46 29.63 24.65
CA GLY A 326 1.95 30.98 24.40
C GLY A 326 0.45 31.20 24.62
N GLN A 327 -0.35 30.14 24.79
CA GLN A 327 -1.81 30.21 24.98
C GLN A 327 -2.19 30.30 26.46
N ARG A 328 -3.32 30.94 26.73
CA ARG A 328 -4.12 30.63 27.93
C ARG A 328 -4.73 29.24 27.78
N VAL A 329 -4.75 28.49 28.88
CA VAL A 329 -5.26 27.13 28.92
C VAL A 329 -6.27 26.92 30.04
N GLN A 330 -7.27 26.11 29.73
CA GLN A 330 -8.16 25.50 30.70
C GLN A 330 -7.45 24.26 31.25
N VAL A 331 -7.27 24.18 32.58
CA VAL A 331 -6.47 23.11 33.22
C VAL A 331 -7.14 22.50 34.43
N TRP A 332 -7.02 21.19 34.56
CA TRP A 332 -7.40 20.44 35.76
C TRP A 332 -6.11 19.98 36.45
N ILE A 333 -5.88 20.41 37.69
CA ILE A 333 -4.61 20.25 38.42
C ILE A 333 -4.84 19.42 39.68
N LYS A 334 -4.05 18.37 39.88
CA LYS A 334 -4.14 17.47 41.05
C LYS A 334 -3.24 17.90 42.19
N ASP A 335 -3.82 18.14 43.36
CA ASP A 335 -3.19 18.88 44.47
C ASP A 335 -1.96 18.17 45.05
N LYS A 336 -2.00 16.83 45.13
CA LYS A 336 -1.04 15.99 45.83
C LYS A 336 0.39 16.12 45.29
N ASP A 337 0.55 16.39 43.99
CA ASP A 337 1.86 16.54 43.36
C ASP A 337 1.94 17.61 42.26
N ASN A 338 0.89 18.43 42.10
CA ASN A 338 0.77 19.53 41.13
C ASN A 338 0.86 19.03 39.67
N THR A 339 0.18 17.91 39.38
CA THR A 339 0.08 17.37 38.02
C THR A 339 -1.13 17.94 37.29
N VAL A 340 -0.90 18.54 36.12
CA VAL A 340 -1.93 18.87 35.15
C VAL A 340 -2.42 17.56 34.52
N VAL A 341 -3.67 17.19 34.82
CA VAL A 341 -4.35 15.98 34.31
C VAL A 341 -5.31 16.29 33.15
N TRP A 342 -5.69 17.55 32.96
CA TRP A 342 -6.33 18.03 31.73
C TRP A 342 -5.71 19.36 31.33
N MET A 343 -5.49 19.56 30.03
CA MET A 343 -5.08 20.83 29.44
C MET A 343 -5.79 21.00 28.10
N GLU A 344 -6.40 22.16 27.89
CA GLU A 344 -7.09 22.54 26.67
C GLU A 344 -6.89 24.04 26.43
N GLY A 345 -6.97 24.51 25.17
CA GLY A 345 -6.84 25.94 24.87
C GLY A 345 -8.00 26.76 25.48
N SER A 346 -7.76 28.05 25.69
CA SER A 346 -8.85 29.01 25.93
C SER A 346 -9.76 29.09 24.71
N GLU A 347 -11.07 29.17 24.95
CA GLU A 347 -12.08 29.40 23.90
C GLU A 347 -12.04 30.85 23.37
N ASP A 348 -11.44 31.76 24.15
CA ASP A 348 -11.29 33.19 23.85
C ASP A 348 -9.99 33.55 23.08
N GLU A 349 -9.15 32.57 22.72
CA GLU A 349 -7.87 32.80 22.02
C GLU A 349 -7.82 32.07 20.67
N THR A 350 -7.39 32.77 19.63
CA THR A 350 -7.22 32.17 18.29
C THR A 350 -5.74 31.85 18.04
N VAL A 351 -5.45 30.60 17.68
CA VAL A 351 -4.11 30.15 17.27
C VAL A 351 -4.05 30.11 15.74
N VAL A 352 -3.01 30.72 15.16
CA VAL A 352 -2.77 30.73 13.71
C VAL A 352 -1.41 30.11 13.43
N PHE A 353 -1.38 29.11 12.54
CA PHE A 353 -0.16 28.56 11.97
C PHE A 353 -0.13 28.91 10.47
N ASP A 354 0.95 29.54 10.02
CA ASP A 354 1.12 30.00 8.64
C ASP A 354 2.62 30.25 8.34
N LYS A 355 2.94 30.69 7.13
CA LYS A 355 4.25 31.24 6.80
C LYS A 355 4.26 32.76 6.89
N TYR A 356 5.42 33.31 7.26
CA TYR A 356 5.67 34.75 7.27
C TYR A 356 5.86 35.31 5.84
N LYS A 357 5.36 36.52 5.58
CA LYS A 357 5.46 37.20 4.27
C LYS A 357 5.89 38.68 4.33
N ALA A 358 5.57 39.42 5.39
CA ALA A 358 6.10 40.77 5.64
C ALA A 358 5.88 41.30 7.07
N ILE A 359 6.70 42.27 7.48
CA ILE A 359 6.35 43.23 8.54
C ILE A 359 5.97 44.57 7.89
N HIS A 360 4.95 45.22 8.44
CA HIS A 360 4.56 46.61 8.13
C HIS A 360 4.69 47.49 9.38
N VAL A 361 4.92 48.79 9.19
CA VAL A 361 4.75 49.84 10.22
C VAL A 361 3.67 50.79 9.75
N ASN A 362 2.62 51.00 10.56
CA ASN A 362 1.48 51.87 10.22
C ASN A 362 0.92 51.60 8.79
N GLY A 363 0.82 50.33 8.39
CA GLY A 363 0.37 49.91 7.05
C GLY A 363 1.39 50.05 5.90
N LYS A 364 2.60 50.59 6.13
CA LYS A 364 3.69 50.60 5.13
C LYS A 364 4.54 49.33 5.27
N LYS A 365 4.62 48.50 4.21
CA LYS A 365 5.54 47.36 4.14
C LYS A 365 6.99 47.82 4.34
N LEU A 366 7.72 47.13 5.23
CA LEU A 366 9.12 47.42 5.48
C LEU A 366 10.03 46.77 4.43
N SER A 367 11.09 47.47 4.04
CA SER A 367 12.17 46.95 3.19
C SER A 367 13.33 46.44 4.06
N PRO A 368 13.74 45.16 3.95
CA PRO A 368 14.77 44.58 4.82
C PRO A 368 16.10 45.34 4.81
N SER A 369 16.50 45.86 3.64
CA SER A 369 17.76 46.57 3.42
C SER A 369 17.72 48.08 3.71
N LYS A 370 16.57 48.65 4.13
CA LYS A 370 16.41 50.10 4.34
C LYS A 370 15.64 50.48 5.60
N ASP A 371 14.75 49.62 6.09
CA ASP A 371 13.79 49.95 7.14
C ASP A 371 14.03 49.16 8.46
N LYS A 372 15.17 48.47 8.62
CA LYS A 372 15.50 47.66 9.81
C LYS A 372 15.38 48.45 11.12
N ASP A 373 15.84 49.70 11.11
CA ASP A 373 15.76 50.62 12.25
C ASP A 373 14.34 51.13 12.57
N GLN A 374 13.31 50.75 11.78
CA GLN A 374 11.91 51.05 12.11
C GLN A 374 11.32 50.09 13.15
N ILE A 375 11.89 48.88 13.30
CA ILE A 375 11.48 47.93 14.35
C ILE A 375 12.12 48.36 15.67
N LYS A 376 11.30 48.92 16.57
CA LYS A 376 11.74 49.48 17.85
C LYS A 376 10.92 48.95 19.03
N LYS A 377 11.61 48.66 20.13
CA LYS A 377 11.05 48.12 21.38
C LYS A 377 9.99 48.98 22.09
N ASP A 378 9.80 50.23 21.67
CA ASP A 378 8.79 51.17 22.19
C ASP A 378 7.57 51.32 21.26
N LYS A 379 7.48 50.48 20.20
CA LYS A 379 6.50 50.62 19.10
C LYS A 379 6.06 49.27 18.49
N PHE A 380 6.07 48.18 19.26
CA PHE A 380 5.64 46.87 18.76
C PHE A 380 4.16 46.88 18.35
N GLU A 381 3.32 47.62 19.07
CA GLU A 381 1.90 47.87 18.81
C GLU A 381 1.61 48.70 17.55
N LYS A 382 2.66 49.10 16.81
CA LYS A 382 2.56 49.75 15.48
C LYS A 382 3.04 48.84 14.34
N LEU A 383 3.40 47.59 14.66
CA LEU A 383 3.83 46.57 13.72
C LEU A 383 2.66 45.67 13.33
N THR A 384 2.55 45.37 12.02
CA THR A 384 1.61 44.39 11.49
C THR A 384 2.37 43.27 10.80
N LEU A 385 2.10 42.01 11.17
CA LEU A 385 2.57 40.83 10.46
C LEU A 385 1.63 40.49 9.31
N GLU A 386 2.18 40.36 8.10
CA GLU A 386 1.53 39.79 6.92
C GLU A 386 2.01 38.35 6.74
N LEU A 387 1.06 37.44 6.55
CA LEU A 387 1.27 36.00 6.37
C LEU A 387 1.10 35.61 4.90
N ASP A 388 1.56 34.41 4.53
CA ASP A 388 1.47 33.88 3.16
C ASP A 388 0.02 33.68 2.70
N SER A 389 -0.92 33.44 3.63
CA SER A 389 -2.37 33.47 3.34
C SER A 389 -2.98 34.88 3.15
N GLU A 390 -2.14 35.90 2.91
CA GLU A 390 -2.48 37.34 2.81
C GLU A 390 -3.11 37.97 4.06
N LYS A 391 -3.28 37.20 5.13
CA LYS A 391 -3.82 37.67 6.41
C LYS A 391 -2.86 38.60 7.13
N LYS A 392 -3.43 39.54 7.90
CA LYS A 392 -2.68 40.55 8.64
C LYS A 392 -3.11 40.60 10.10
N TYR A 393 -2.12 40.72 10.99
CA TYR A 393 -2.31 40.74 12.44
C TYR A 393 -1.36 41.75 13.06
N ASP A 394 -1.90 42.73 13.79
CA ASP A 394 -1.11 43.70 14.55
C ASP A 394 -0.53 43.04 15.81
N LEU A 395 0.67 43.43 16.23
CA LEU A 395 1.29 42.90 17.46
C LEU A 395 0.72 43.62 18.69
N ALA A 396 0.65 42.92 19.82
CA ALA A 396 0.35 43.54 21.11
C ALA A 396 1.58 44.27 21.67
N GLU A 397 1.37 45.24 22.57
CA GLU A 397 2.45 45.95 23.27
C GLU A 397 3.31 45.00 24.14
N ASP A 398 2.67 43.98 24.72
CA ASP A 398 3.26 42.94 25.57
C ASP A 398 3.72 41.69 24.79
N VAL A 399 3.86 41.78 23.47
CA VAL A 399 4.14 40.62 22.60
C VAL A 399 5.38 39.84 23.02
N THR A 400 5.15 38.55 23.30
CA THR A 400 6.19 37.58 23.63
C THR A 400 6.62 36.81 22.39
N VAL A 401 7.94 36.67 22.20
CA VAL A 401 8.51 36.05 20.99
C VAL A 401 9.41 34.88 21.36
N THR A 402 9.34 33.80 20.58
CA THR A 402 10.38 32.76 20.54
C THR A 402 10.90 32.60 19.12
N PHE A 403 12.21 32.41 18.96
CA PHE A 403 12.86 32.30 17.66
C PHE A 403 13.73 31.04 17.65
N ASN A 404 13.41 30.06 16.80
CA ASN A 404 14.02 28.72 16.80
C ASN A 404 14.02 28.11 18.22
N PHE A 405 12.87 28.21 18.89
CA PHE A 405 12.60 27.80 20.26
C PHE A 405 13.33 28.59 21.37
N GLU A 406 14.34 29.41 21.06
CA GLU A 406 14.96 30.34 22.02
C GLU A 406 13.96 31.43 22.44
N ARG A 407 13.75 31.64 23.74
CA ARG A 407 12.79 32.62 24.28
C ARG A 407 13.39 34.02 24.37
N ALA A 408 12.73 35.02 23.76
CA ALA A 408 13.05 36.42 24.00
C ALA A 408 12.73 36.80 25.46
N THR A 409 13.74 37.16 26.24
CA THR A 409 13.62 37.44 27.69
C THR A 409 13.39 38.92 28.01
N LYS A 410 13.69 39.80 27.04
CA LYS A 410 13.68 41.26 27.15
C LYS A 410 13.12 41.85 25.86
N ALA A 411 12.60 43.08 25.92
CA ALA A 411 12.13 43.80 24.73
C ALA A 411 13.24 44.08 23.69
N SER A 412 14.53 44.04 24.09
CA SER A 412 15.66 44.00 23.15
C SER A 412 15.65 42.73 22.30
N ASP A 413 15.44 41.58 22.95
CA ASP A 413 15.54 40.26 22.34
C ASP A 413 14.35 40.03 21.38
N VAL A 414 13.18 40.59 21.74
CA VAL A 414 12.00 40.68 20.86
C VAL A 414 12.32 41.54 19.63
N GLN A 415 12.95 42.71 19.81
CA GLN A 415 13.34 43.58 18.71
C GLN A 415 14.32 42.87 17.76
N ASP A 416 15.32 42.18 18.30
CA ASP A 416 16.31 41.42 17.52
C ASP A 416 15.64 40.26 16.75
N ALA A 417 14.72 39.52 17.39
CA ALA A 417 13.96 38.44 16.74
C ALA A 417 13.07 38.96 15.59
N LEU A 418 12.39 40.09 15.79
CA LEU A 418 11.58 40.73 14.75
C LEU A 418 12.44 41.35 13.64
N GLN A 419 13.63 41.84 13.94
CA GLN A 419 14.59 42.29 12.92
C GLN A 419 15.14 41.13 12.09
N ARG A 420 15.43 39.96 12.70
CA ARG A 420 15.79 38.74 11.97
C ARG A 420 14.64 38.25 11.08
N LEU A 421 13.39 38.36 11.55
CA LEU A 421 12.20 38.03 10.77
C LEU A 421 11.96 39.02 9.62
N LEU A 422 12.30 40.31 9.78
CA LEU A 422 12.29 41.25 8.66
C LEU A 422 13.31 40.85 7.58
N GLU A 423 14.45 40.28 7.96
CA GLU A 423 15.50 39.80 7.05
C GLU A 423 15.22 38.40 6.44
N ALA A 424 14.01 37.87 6.61
CA ALA A 424 13.56 36.60 6.05
C ALA A 424 13.13 36.67 4.57
N ASP A 425 13.28 35.53 3.88
CA ASP A 425 12.64 35.19 2.61
C ASP A 425 11.39 34.29 2.83
N ASP A 426 10.94 33.58 1.80
CA ASP A 426 9.71 32.77 1.75
C ASP A 426 9.78 31.43 2.52
N ALA A 427 10.47 31.42 3.67
CA ALA A 427 10.93 30.21 4.35
C ALA A 427 11.02 30.34 5.89
N TYR A 428 10.06 31.03 6.50
CA TYR A 428 9.85 31.04 7.95
C TYR A 428 8.42 30.64 8.29
N SER A 429 8.26 29.61 9.11
CA SER A 429 6.98 29.22 9.69
C SER A 429 6.72 29.96 10.99
N VAL A 430 5.48 30.40 11.21
CA VAL A 430 5.06 31.14 12.41
C VAL A 430 3.83 30.55 13.07
N LYS A 431 3.83 30.54 14.41
CA LYS A 431 2.66 30.30 15.27
C LYS A 431 2.31 31.59 15.99
N LEU A 432 1.14 32.14 15.69
CA LEU A 432 0.56 33.28 16.41
C LEU A 432 -0.42 32.78 17.46
N VAL A 433 -0.46 33.42 18.62
CA VAL A 433 -1.60 33.38 19.54
C VAL A 433 -2.17 34.78 19.66
N LEU A 434 -3.43 34.92 19.30
CA LEU A 434 -4.16 36.17 19.24
C LEU A 434 -4.96 36.39 20.52
N ASN A 435 -4.93 37.61 21.04
CA ASN A 435 -5.77 38.02 22.17
C ASN A 435 -7.21 38.32 21.72
N THR A 436 -8.08 38.68 22.67
CA THR A 436 -9.50 38.99 22.46
C THR A 436 -9.78 40.21 21.57
N LYS A 437 -8.75 41.00 21.21
CA LYS A 437 -8.84 42.08 20.21
C LYS A 437 -8.27 41.68 18.83
N ASN A 438 -7.86 40.42 18.64
CA ASN A 438 -7.15 39.91 17.45
C ASN A 438 -5.71 40.46 17.28
N GLU A 439 -5.08 40.98 18.35
CA GLU A 439 -3.65 41.36 18.37
C GLU A 439 -2.77 40.14 18.73
N VAL A 440 -1.55 40.04 18.17
CA VAL A 440 -0.58 38.95 18.47
C VAL A 440 0.07 39.17 19.84
N ARG A 441 -0.31 38.37 20.85
CA ARG A 441 0.36 38.36 22.18
C ARG A 441 1.55 37.38 22.23
N TYR A 442 1.50 36.30 21.46
CA TYR A 442 2.62 35.36 21.35
C TYR A 442 2.92 35.02 19.89
N LEU A 443 4.21 35.00 19.57
CA LEU A 443 4.75 34.71 18.24
C LEU A 443 5.91 33.73 18.38
N SER A 444 5.72 32.48 17.94
CA SER A 444 6.85 31.57 17.69
C SER A 444 7.25 31.66 16.23
N ILE A 445 8.55 31.83 16.00
CA ILE A 445 9.21 31.91 14.70
C ILE A 445 10.12 30.69 14.56
N VAL A 446 10.07 30.02 13.41
CA VAL A 446 10.97 28.92 13.05
C VAL A 446 11.62 29.23 11.70
N ASP A 447 12.95 29.31 11.67
CA ASP A 447 13.77 29.46 10.46
C ASP A 447 13.85 28.11 9.74
N ASP A 448 12.86 27.85 8.87
CA ASP A 448 12.78 26.59 8.14
C ASP A 448 14.06 26.36 7.30
N ARG A 449 14.68 27.42 6.77
CA ARG A 449 15.89 27.39 5.90
C ARG A 449 17.06 26.67 6.52
N SER A 450 17.12 26.59 7.85
CA SER A 450 18.08 25.78 8.60
C SER A 450 18.18 24.34 8.08
N GLY A 451 17.07 23.75 7.62
CA GLY A 451 17.02 22.43 7.01
C GLY A 451 17.71 22.30 5.64
N ASP A 452 17.92 23.42 4.93
CA ASP A 452 18.61 23.46 3.63
C ASP A 452 20.13 23.71 3.78
N GLN A 453 20.63 23.98 4.99
CA GLN A 453 22.01 24.42 5.23
C GLN A 453 22.86 23.40 5.99
N ASN A 454 24.00 23.00 5.40
CA ASN A 454 25.02 22.22 6.09
C ASN A 454 25.65 23.05 7.22
N TRP A 455 25.30 22.72 8.47
CA TRP A 455 25.99 23.08 9.72
C TRP A 455 26.23 24.58 9.99
N VAL A 456 25.21 25.43 9.78
CA VAL A 456 25.30 26.86 10.11
C VAL A 456 24.89 27.14 11.56
N ASN A 457 25.87 27.55 12.37
CA ASN A 457 25.76 27.99 13.77
C ASN A 457 25.10 26.99 14.74
N ASN A 458 23.77 26.96 14.77
CA ASN A 458 22.95 26.30 15.79
C ASN A 458 22.06 25.16 15.25
N HIS A 459 22.23 24.78 13.98
CA HIS A 459 21.36 23.82 13.31
C HIS A 459 22.15 22.69 12.64
N PHE A 460 21.54 21.51 12.62
CA PHE A 460 21.91 20.39 11.75
C PHE A 460 20.88 20.34 10.63
N GLY A 461 21.33 20.20 9.38
CA GLY A 461 20.45 20.15 8.20
C GLY A 461 19.41 19.02 8.26
N SER A 462 18.42 19.08 7.37
CA SER A 462 17.40 18.04 7.29
C SER A 462 17.93 16.85 6.49
N GLU A 463 18.25 15.74 7.16
CA GLU A 463 18.91 14.56 6.58
C GLU A 463 18.08 13.28 6.76
N LEU A 464 18.26 12.30 5.87
CA LEU A 464 17.64 10.98 6.01
C LEU A 464 18.47 10.07 6.91
N ILE A 465 17.78 9.41 7.84
CA ILE A 465 18.34 8.38 8.71
C ILE A 465 18.66 7.12 7.91
N LYS A 466 19.91 6.64 8.02
CA LYS A 466 20.34 5.29 7.64
C LYS A 466 20.27 4.32 8.82
N LYS A 467 20.63 4.79 10.02
CA LYS A 467 20.62 3.98 11.24
C LYS A 467 20.51 4.83 12.49
N VAL A 468 19.83 4.32 13.51
CA VAL A 468 19.77 4.92 14.85
C VAL A 468 20.45 4.01 15.87
N SER A 469 21.04 4.62 16.89
CA SER A 469 21.63 3.97 18.06
C SER A 469 21.45 4.87 19.29
N ASP A 470 21.70 4.35 20.49
CA ASP A 470 21.55 5.06 21.77
C ASP A 470 22.38 6.36 21.89
N LYS A 471 23.44 6.49 21.07
CA LYS A 471 24.41 7.59 21.10
C LYS A 471 24.58 8.32 19.76
N LYS A 472 23.94 7.85 18.68
CA LYS A 472 24.24 8.37 17.34
C LYS A 472 23.12 8.09 16.34
N VAL A 473 22.75 9.11 15.57
CA VAL A 473 21.99 8.97 14.33
C VAL A 473 22.98 9.01 13.17
N THR A 474 23.03 7.94 12.37
CA THR A 474 23.81 7.87 11.14
C THR A 474 22.90 8.09 9.94
N THR A 475 23.38 8.86 8.97
CA THR A 475 22.62 9.31 7.80
C THR A 475 22.99 8.53 6.54
N LEU A 476 22.17 8.65 5.49
CA LEU A 476 22.49 8.07 4.18
C LEU A 476 23.74 8.72 3.56
N VAL A 477 23.88 10.04 3.74
CA VAL A 477 24.90 10.93 3.17
C VAL A 477 26.04 11.29 4.16
N GLY A 478 26.27 10.45 5.18
CA GLY A 478 27.41 10.54 6.11
C GLY A 478 27.47 11.73 7.11
N LYS A 479 26.51 12.65 7.07
CA LYS A 479 26.37 13.81 7.98
C LYS A 479 25.79 13.44 9.35
N ASP A 480 26.50 12.57 10.08
CA ASP A 480 25.98 11.94 11.29
C ASP A 480 25.85 12.86 12.51
N LEU A 481 24.78 12.69 13.29
CA LEU A 481 24.55 13.35 14.58
C LEU A 481 25.01 12.45 15.74
N SER A 482 26.09 12.84 16.43
CA SER A 482 26.46 12.25 17.73
C SER A 482 25.66 12.87 18.89
N LEU A 483 25.24 12.01 19.79
CA LEU A 483 24.57 12.26 21.07
C LEU A 483 25.41 11.68 22.23
N ASP A 484 26.71 11.44 22.02
CA ASP A 484 27.61 10.87 23.03
C ASP A 484 27.63 11.71 24.31
N GLY A 485 27.43 11.04 25.45
CA GLY A 485 27.33 11.68 26.76
C GLY A 485 26.01 12.39 27.06
N LYS A 486 25.09 12.51 26.09
CA LYS A 486 23.80 13.22 26.23
C LYS A 486 22.69 12.29 26.70
N LYS A 487 21.75 12.81 27.49
CA LYS A 487 20.60 12.08 28.04
C LYS A 487 19.30 12.55 27.41
N GLU A 488 18.55 11.60 26.88
CA GLU A 488 17.17 11.81 26.44
C GLU A 488 16.30 12.35 27.59
N GLY A 489 15.40 13.30 27.28
CA GLY A 489 14.53 13.95 28.26
C GLY A 489 15.19 15.02 29.12
N VAL A 490 16.50 15.29 28.94
CA VAL A 490 17.29 16.27 29.71
C VAL A 490 18.16 17.13 28.79
N ASP A 491 19.05 16.49 28.04
CA ASP A 491 19.99 17.13 27.11
C ASP A 491 19.45 17.12 25.67
N TYR A 492 18.53 16.20 25.34
CA TYR A 492 17.77 16.26 24.10
C TYR A 492 16.33 15.79 24.22
N LEU A 493 15.48 16.29 23.32
CA LEU A 493 14.12 15.79 23.08
C LEU A 493 14.00 15.35 21.62
N VAL A 494 13.21 14.30 21.40
CA VAL A 494 12.88 13.80 20.06
C VAL A 494 11.40 14.05 19.80
N PHE A 495 11.10 14.49 18.58
CA PHE A 495 9.75 14.64 18.06
C PHE A 495 9.65 13.86 16.75
N LEU A 496 8.59 13.07 16.58
CA LEU A 496 8.30 12.36 15.34
C LEU A 496 6.90 12.77 14.87
N ASP A 497 6.79 13.21 13.61
CA ASP A 497 5.54 13.73 13.03
C ASP A 497 4.88 14.81 13.92
N GLY A 498 5.72 15.65 14.54
CA GLY A 498 5.32 16.75 15.45
C GLY A 498 5.04 16.35 16.90
N LYS A 499 4.95 15.06 17.23
CA LYS A 499 4.65 14.57 18.59
C LYS A 499 5.92 14.23 19.37
N PRO A 500 5.95 14.39 20.71
CA PRO A 500 7.01 13.83 21.55
C PRO A 500 7.19 12.33 21.28
N ALA A 501 8.43 11.91 21.09
CA ALA A 501 8.84 10.54 20.76
C ALA A 501 10.15 10.21 21.48
N LYS A 502 10.60 8.95 21.36
CA LYS A 502 11.94 8.53 21.75
C LYS A 502 12.84 8.44 20.51
N LEU A 503 14.14 8.54 20.72
CA LEU A 503 15.17 8.27 19.71
C LEU A 503 15.00 6.88 19.09
N ALA A 504 14.57 5.90 19.90
CA ALA A 504 14.31 4.52 19.46
C ALA A 504 13.02 4.35 18.61
N ASP A 505 12.15 5.36 18.52
CA ASP A 505 10.95 5.34 17.66
C ASP A 505 11.27 5.81 16.22
N LEU A 506 12.46 6.40 16.03
CA LEU A 506 13.00 6.80 14.74
C LEU A 506 13.54 5.59 13.97
N LYS A 507 13.42 5.63 12.64
CA LYS A 507 13.70 4.53 11.72
C LYS A 507 14.54 4.98 10.53
N GLU A 508 15.08 4.00 9.81
CA GLU A 508 15.66 4.21 8.49
C GLU A 508 14.64 4.87 7.54
N MET A 509 15.13 5.74 6.67
CA MET A 509 14.38 6.65 5.79
C MET A 509 13.51 7.73 6.47
N ASP A 510 13.48 7.84 7.81
CA ASP A 510 12.93 9.04 8.46
C ASP A 510 13.79 10.26 8.11
N VAL A 511 13.14 11.40 7.87
CA VAL A 511 13.81 12.68 7.64
C VAL A 511 13.90 13.44 8.95
N TYR A 512 15.10 13.61 9.51
CA TYR A 512 15.29 14.38 10.74
C TYR A 512 16.02 15.69 10.52
N HIS A 513 15.74 16.65 11.40
CA HIS A 513 16.42 17.92 11.55
C HIS A 513 16.76 18.12 13.04
N ALA A 514 17.81 18.86 13.41
CA ALA A 514 18.07 19.16 14.81
C ALA A 514 18.46 20.63 15.10
N TYR A 515 17.73 21.26 16.02
CA TYR A 515 18.02 22.59 16.55
C TYR A 515 18.81 22.50 17.86
N ARG A 516 19.70 23.47 18.11
CA ARG A 516 20.27 23.72 19.44
C ARG A 516 19.39 24.69 20.24
N ALA A 517 18.79 24.21 21.33
CA ALA A 517 17.91 25.02 22.19
C ALA A 517 18.72 26.03 23.03
N ASP A 518 18.14 27.20 23.33
CA ASP A 518 18.77 28.30 24.08
C ASP A 518 20.14 28.76 23.52
N GLY A 519 20.42 28.51 22.24
CA GLY A 519 21.76 28.65 21.65
C GLY A 519 22.83 27.74 22.27
N ASN A 520 22.45 26.84 23.17
CA ASN A 520 23.34 25.97 23.91
C ASN A 520 23.72 24.76 23.03
N LYS A 521 25.02 24.65 22.72
CA LYS A 521 25.54 23.62 21.82
C LYS A 521 25.31 22.19 22.31
N ASP A 522 25.08 22.01 23.62
CA ASP A 522 24.88 20.71 24.23
C ASP A 522 23.42 20.26 24.32
N LYS A 523 22.45 21.16 24.10
CA LYS A 523 21.01 20.88 24.18
C LYS A 523 20.38 20.75 22.79
N LEU A 524 19.67 19.66 22.50
CA LEU A 524 19.15 19.39 21.14
C LEU A 524 17.64 19.13 21.09
N LEU A 525 16.98 19.68 20.07
CA LEU A 525 15.60 19.36 19.68
C LEU A 525 15.62 18.67 18.33
N ILE A 526 15.38 17.37 18.32
CA ILE A 526 15.42 16.52 17.12
C ILE A 526 14.00 16.38 16.59
N PHE A 527 13.72 16.92 15.41
CA PHE A 527 12.42 16.81 14.74
C PHE A 527 12.54 15.89 13.54
N ALA A 528 11.92 14.71 13.63
CA ALA A 528 11.82 13.73 12.58
C ALA A 528 10.44 13.73 11.92
N ASN A 529 10.39 13.32 10.66
CA ASN A 529 9.17 13.19 9.88
C ASN A 529 9.22 11.93 9.00
N ARG A 530 8.09 11.22 8.90
CA ARG A 530 7.93 9.98 8.12
C ARG A 530 6.98 10.18 6.93
N THR A 531 6.76 11.42 6.48
CA THR A 531 5.89 11.71 5.35
C THR A 531 6.59 11.39 4.03
N VAL A 532 6.04 10.40 3.35
CA VAL A 532 6.40 10.01 1.98
C VAL A 532 5.23 10.33 1.07
N VAL A 533 5.52 10.82 -0.14
CA VAL A 533 4.54 11.02 -1.22
C VAL A 533 5.03 10.27 -2.45
N GLU A 534 4.13 9.53 -3.10
CA GLU A 534 4.40 8.76 -4.32
C GLU A 534 3.45 9.22 -5.42
N GLY A 535 3.96 9.45 -6.64
CA GLY A 535 3.12 9.89 -7.77
C GLY A 535 3.93 10.24 -9.02
N LYS A 536 3.23 10.62 -10.11
CA LYS A 536 3.87 11.12 -11.34
C LYS A 536 4.17 12.61 -11.16
N VAL A 537 5.38 13.05 -11.52
CA VAL A 537 5.69 14.48 -11.55
C VAL A 537 5.00 15.10 -12.76
N GLU A 538 4.00 15.93 -12.49
CA GLU A 538 3.22 16.66 -13.50
C GLU A 538 4.01 17.80 -14.14
N LYS A 539 4.90 18.42 -13.35
CA LYS A 539 5.67 19.61 -13.74
C LYS A 539 6.88 19.85 -12.84
N VAL A 540 7.96 20.36 -13.41
CA VAL A 540 9.14 20.90 -12.74
C VAL A 540 9.19 22.42 -12.92
N ARG A 541 9.62 23.17 -11.90
CA ARG A 541 9.82 24.62 -11.94
C ARG A 541 11.07 25.03 -11.18
N THR A 542 11.77 26.04 -11.67
CA THR A 542 13.03 26.54 -11.11
C THR A 542 12.91 28.04 -10.84
N LYS A 543 13.14 28.48 -9.59
CA LYS A 543 13.08 29.91 -9.17
C LYS A 543 14.47 30.55 -9.12
N SER A 544 15.50 29.74 -8.91
CA SER A 544 16.94 30.05 -9.03
C SER A 544 17.70 28.73 -9.24
N GLU A 545 19.00 28.79 -9.50
CA GLU A 545 19.89 27.61 -9.73
C GLU A 545 19.86 26.54 -8.61
N SER A 546 19.27 26.87 -7.45
CA SER A 546 19.13 25.99 -6.29
C SER A 546 17.80 26.18 -5.54
N ASP A 547 16.71 26.53 -6.24
CA ASP A 547 15.35 26.55 -5.66
C ASP A 547 14.32 25.93 -6.61
N TYR A 548 14.14 24.62 -6.48
CA TYR A 548 13.30 23.78 -7.32
C TYR A 548 11.92 23.52 -6.71
N ARG A 549 10.92 23.35 -7.56
CA ARG A 549 9.57 22.90 -7.22
C ARG A 549 9.11 21.82 -8.18
N ILE A 550 8.44 20.80 -7.67
CA ILE A 550 7.78 19.77 -8.49
C ILE A 550 6.29 19.67 -8.12
N SER A 551 5.44 19.46 -9.12
CA SER A 551 4.00 19.22 -8.96
C SER A 551 3.71 17.72 -8.98
N ILE A 552 3.00 17.22 -7.96
CA ILE A 552 2.46 15.85 -7.89
C ILE A 552 1.03 15.95 -7.34
N ASP A 553 0.07 15.32 -8.00
CA ASP A 553 -1.36 15.34 -7.69
C ASP A 553 -1.91 16.77 -7.46
N GLY A 554 -1.56 17.69 -8.36
CA GLY A 554 -1.91 19.12 -8.31
C GLY A 554 -1.26 19.93 -7.18
N LYS A 555 -0.35 19.34 -6.38
CA LYS A 555 0.33 20.01 -5.26
C LYS A 555 1.82 20.25 -5.54
N GLU A 556 2.28 21.48 -5.35
CA GLU A 556 3.71 21.82 -5.45
C GLU A 556 4.49 21.49 -4.17
N TYR A 557 5.65 20.86 -4.34
CA TYR A 557 6.63 20.53 -3.31
C TYR A 557 7.96 21.20 -3.63
N ARG A 558 8.63 21.79 -2.63
CA ARG A 558 9.87 22.58 -2.79
C ARG A 558 11.10 21.81 -2.31
N PHE A 559 12.25 22.00 -2.95
CA PHE A 559 13.57 21.69 -2.38
C PHE A 559 14.65 22.64 -2.89
N ARG A 560 15.71 22.79 -2.10
CA ARG A 560 16.96 23.44 -2.53
C ARG A 560 18.01 22.38 -2.86
N ASN A 561 18.31 21.53 -1.87
CA ASN A 561 19.06 20.30 -2.01
C ASN A 561 18.18 19.11 -1.58
N ALA A 562 18.24 18.01 -2.33
CA ALA A 562 17.69 16.71 -1.98
C ALA A 562 18.65 15.63 -2.47
N SER A 563 18.86 14.58 -1.69
CA SER A 563 19.57 13.37 -2.11
C SER A 563 18.76 12.59 -3.15
N PHE A 564 19.40 11.78 -3.97
CA PHE A 564 18.76 11.10 -5.12
C PHE A 564 19.12 9.62 -5.16
N ALA A 565 18.13 8.77 -5.38
CA ALA A 565 18.32 7.39 -5.82
C ALA A 565 17.70 7.27 -7.23
N LYS A 566 18.51 6.93 -8.23
CA LYS A 566 18.06 6.91 -9.63
C LYS A 566 17.07 5.77 -9.92
N ASP A 567 17.23 4.67 -9.20
CA ASP A 567 16.27 3.57 -9.01
C ASP A 567 16.55 2.97 -7.61
N LYS A 568 15.62 2.16 -7.09
CA LYS A 568 15.63 1.64 -5.71
C LYS A 568 16.92 0.92 -5.28
N ASP A 569 17.59 0.23 -6.20
CA ASP A 569 18.75 -0.63 -5.92
C ASP A 569 20.09 -0.01 -6.37
N LYS A 570 20.11 1.30 -6.67
CA LYS A 570 21.32 2.05 -7.07
C LYS A 570 21.94 2.84 -5.90
N GLU A 571 23.19 3.27 -6.06
CA GLU A 571 23.84 4.14 -5.08
C GLU A 571 23.09 5.46 -4.91
N ILE A 572 23.10 5.99 -3.68
CA ILE A 572 22.44 7.25 -3.33
C ILE A 572 23.42 8.40 -3.55
N GLU A 573 23.04 9.36 -4.38
CA GLU A 573 23.78 10.61 -4.59
C GLU A 573 23.41 11.63 -3.51
N ASP A 574 24.42 12.30 -2.94
CA ASP A 574 24.27 13.31 -1.89
C ASP A 574 23.38 14.51 -2.30
N THR A 575 23.30 14.81 -3.61
CA THR A 575 22.51 15.92 -4.15
C THR A 575 22.15 15.67 -5.62
N ILE A 576 20.86 15.71 -5.94
CA ILE A 576 20.34 15.57 -7.31
C ILE A 576 20.92 16.62 -8.26
N SER A 577 21.34 16.20 -9.46
CA SER A 577 21.88 17.12 -10.48
C SER A 577 20.79 18.02 -11.09
N SER A 578 21.17 19.21 -11.59
CA SER A 578 20.19 20.12 -12.22
C SER A 578 19.52 19.52 -13.46
N ASP A 579 20.15 18.53 -14.11
CA ASP A 579 19.61 17.85 -15.28
C ASP A 579 18.71 16.68 -14.89
N ASP A 580 19.07 15.89 -13.86
CA ASP A 580 18.16 14.88 -13.31
C ASP A 580 16.89 15.52 -12.75
N VAL A 581 16.94 16.71 -12.13
CA VAL A 581 15.74 17.49 -11.74
C VAL A 581 14.83 17.80 -12.92
N LYS A 582 15.38 18.17 -14.09
CA LYS A 582 14.59 18.42 -15.31
C LYS A 582 13.97 17.12 -15.82
N ASN A 583 14.74 16.02 -15.78
CA ASN A 583 14.32 14.69 -16.19
C ASN A 583 13.27 14.05 -15.26
N LEU A 584 12.99 14.65 -14.09
CA LEU A 584 11.87 14.22 -13.26
C LEU A 584 10.52 14.47 -13.93
N GLU A 585 10.36 15.44 -14.85
CA GLU A 585 9.06 15.72 -15.46
C GLU A 585 8.50 14.52 -16.22
N GLY A 586 7.28 14.10 -15.85
CA GLY A 586 6.63 12.90 -16.34
C GLY A 586 7.12 11.57 -15.73
N THR A 587 8.14 11.58 -14.87
CA THR A 587 8.65 10.38 -14.18
C THR A 587 7.80 10.07 -12.94
N LYS A 588 7.62 8.79 -12.60
CA LYS A 588 7.05 8.41 -11.30
C LYS A 588 8.14 8.52 -10.24
N VAL A 589 7.86 9.18 -9.12
CA VAL A 589 8.81 9.41 -8.04
C VAL A 589 8.21 9.05 -6.69
N LYS A 590 9.10 8.84 -5.72
CA LYS A 590 8.77 8.77 -4.30
C LYS A 590 9.65 9.76 -3.54
N ILE A 591 9.01 10.72 -2.89
CA ILE A 591 9.66 11.86 -2.25
C ILE A 591 9.48 11.80 -0.74
N TYR A 592 10.58 11.99 -0.02
CA TYR A 592 10.64 12.01 1.44
C TYR A 592 10.70 13.45 1.93
N LEU A 593 9.79 13.83 2.83
CA LEU A 593 9.59 15.21 3.25
C LEU A 593 10.15 15.48 4.66
N ASP A 594 10.76 16.65 4.85
CA ASP A 594 11.04 17.16 6.19
C ASP A 594 9.77 17.67 6.89
N ALA A 595 9.88 18.01 8.18
CA ALA A 595 8.75 18.41 9.03
C ALA A 595 8.01 19.69 8.55
N VAL A 596 8.52 20.41 7.55
CA VAL A 596 7.88 21.59 6.92
C VAL A 596 7.47 21.34 5.46
N GLY A 597 7.53 20.08 5.00
CA GLY A 597 7.02 19.64 3.70
C GLY A 597 7.96 19.85 2.52
N ARG A 598 9.27 20.06 2.73
CA ARG A 598 10.27 20.12 1.65
C ARG A 598 10.87 18.75 1.40
N ILE A 599 11.24 18.49 0.14
CA ILE A 599 11.83 17.20 -0.26
C ILE A 599 13.30 17.11 0.19
N ARG A 600 13.69 15.94 0.72
CA ARG A 600 15.06 15.60 1.16
C ARG A 600 15.66 14.36 0.50
N HIS A 601 14.81 13.47 0.02
CA HIS A 601 15.22 12.39 -0.87
C HIS A 601 14.18 12.20 -1.96
N ILE A 602 14.66 11.86 -3.16
CA ILE A 602 13.87 11.50 -4.32
C ILE A 602 14.36 10.12 -4.75
N GLU A 603 13.50 9.10 -4.63
CA GLU A 603 13.64 7.88 -5.45
C GLU A 603 12.97 8.19 -6.80
N GLY A 604 13.73 8.13 -7.88
CA GLY A 604 13.19 8.01 -9.23
C GLY A 604 12.81 6.55 -9.52
N TYR A 605 11.80 6.35 -10.36
CA TYR A 605 11.53 5.06 -10.97
C TYR A 605 11.68 5.18 -12.49
N GLU A 606 12.58 4.36 -13.04
CA GLU A 606 12.65 4.01 -14.47
C GLU A 606 13.03 5.17 -15.41
N ALA A 607 14.22 5.75 -15.18
CA ALA A 607 14.85 6.64 -16.14
C ALA A 607 15.40 5.92 -17.39
N ASN A 608 15.67 4.60 -17.30
CA ASN A 608 16.23 3.81 -18.39
C ASN A 608 15.24 3.59 -19.55
N ASP A 609 13.96 3.39 -19.23
CA ASP A 609 12.94 2.88 -20.16
C ASP A 609 12.60 3.85 -21.32
N ARG A 610 13.00 5.12 -21.18
CA ARG A 610 12.83 6.19 -22.18
C ARG A 610 13.78 6.07 -23.37
N LYS A 611 14.88 5.33 -23.28
CA LYS A 611 15.89 5.19 -24.34
C LYS A 611 15.96 3.77 -24.86
N GLN A 612 15.41 3.56 -26.05
CA GLN A 612 15.24 2.24 -26.65
C GLN A 612 15.97 2.17 -28.00
N LEU A 613 16.42 0.99 -28.39
CA LEU A 613 16.79 0.69 -29.76
C LEU A 613 15.54 0.45 -30.61
N ALA A 614 15.63 0.85 -31.87
CA ALA A 614 14.56 0.66 -32.83
C ALA A 614 15.11 0.56 -34.27
N VAL A 615 14.41 -0.17 -35.11
CA VAL A 615 14.70 -0.26 -36.55
C VAL A 615 13.72 0.63 -37.31
N ILE A 616 14.19 1.43 -38.27
CA ILE A 616 13.29 2.15 -39.19
C ILE A 616 12.59 1.12 -40.08
N SER A 617 11.27 0.99 -39.90
CA SER A 617 10.45 -0.03 -40.57
C SER A 617 9.81 0.45 -41.87
N THR A 618 9.67 1.77 -42.07
CA THR A 618 9.21 2.34 -43.34
C THR A 618 10.10 3.50 -43.79
N SER A 619 10.35 3.60 -45.10
CA SER A 619 11.19 4.66 -45.67
C SER A 619 10.65 6.07 -45.42
N GLY A 620 11.47 6.91 -44.78
CA GLY A 620 11.06 8.23 -44.34
C GLY A 620 10.95 9.26 -45.46
N THR A 621 10.06 10.24 -45.26
CA THR A 621 9.85 11.38 -46.16
C THR A 621 9.69 12.68 -45.39
N TRP A 622 9.97 13.78 -46.08
CA TRP A 622 9.72 15.14 -45.60
C TRP A 622 8.24 15.55 -45.82
N ASP A 623 7.59 16.01 -44.75
CA ASP A 623 6.23 16.55 -44.72
C ASP A 623 6.30 18.07 -44.85
N ASN A 624 6.37 18.55 -46.09
CA ASN A 624 6.44 19.97 -46.47
C ASN A 624 5.29 20.84 -45.92
N VAL A 625 4.20 20.25 -45.40
CA VAL A 625 3.06 20.99 -44.83
C VAL A 625 3.24 21.24 -43.33
N ASN A 626 3.98 20.36 -42.63
CA ASN A 626 4.16 20.41 -41.17
C ASN A 626 5.63 20.48 -40.73
N ASP A 627 6.55 20.82 -41.64
CA ASP A 627 7.97 21.11 -41.39
C ASP A 627 8.72 19.99 -40.63
N ARG A 628 8.46 18.73 -40.99
CA ARG A 628 8.94 17.55 -40.24
C ARG A 628 9.20 16.33 -41.11
N TYR A 629 10.02 15.41 -40.60
CA TYR A 629 10.23 14.08 -41.17
C TYR A 629 9.19 13.10 -40.61
N VAL A 630 8.68 12.21 -41.48
CA VAL A 630 7.67 11.20 -41.15
C VAL A 630 8.13 9.81 -41.61
N PHE A 631 8.20 8.87 -40.67
CA PHE A 631 8.55 7.45 -40.86
C PHE A 631 7.95 6.59 -39.74
N LYS A 632 7.99 5.26 -39.87
CA LYS A 632 7.72 4.33 -38.75
C LYS A 632 9.03 3.72 -38.24
N VAL A 633 9.07 3.41 -36.95
CA VAL A 633 10.11 2.57 -36.33
C VAL A 633 9.46 1.38 -35.62
N PHE A 634 10.16 0.24 -35.58
CA PHE A 634 9.81 -0.91 -34.75
C PHE A 634 10.75 -0.94 -33.54
N THR A 635 10.21 -0.83 -32.32
CA THR A 635 11.00 -0.74 -31.08
C THR A 635 11.39 -2.10 -30.53
N GLU A 636 12.41 -2.13 -29.67
CA GLU A 636 12.82 -3.32 -28.91
C GLU A 636 11.70 -4.00 -28.11
N LYS A 637 10.65 -3.25 -27.73
CA LYS A 637 9.45 -3.77 -27.06
C LYS A 637 8.37 -4.27 -28.03
N GLY A 638 8.75 -4.60 -29.26
CA GLY A 638 7.88 -5.21 -30.28
C GLY A 638 6.82 -4.29 -30.89
N LYS A 639 6.95 -2.97 -30.75
CA LYS A 639 5.91 -2.01 -31.15
C LYS A 639 6.31 -1.19 -32.38
N THR A 640 5.48 -1.21 -33.43
CA THR A 640 5.59 -0.24 -34.53
C THR A 640 5.01 1.12 -34.10
N THR A 641 5.82 2.19 -34.17
CA THR A 641 5.46 3.55 -33.75
C THR A 641 5.79 4.57 -34.85
N SER A 642 4.92 5.55 -35.09
CA SER A 642 5.14 6.61 -36.09
C SER A 642 5.95 7.77 -35.53
N VAL A 643 7.08 8.09 -36.15
CA VAL A 643 7.90 9.28 -35.87
C VAL A 643 7.42 10.46 -36.72
N LYS A 644 7.33 11.65 -36.12
CA LYS A 644 6.87 12.90 -36.75
C LYS A 644 7.67 14.11 -36.22
N LEU A 645 8.95 14.24 -36.58
CA LEU A 645 9.91 15.13 -35.93
C LEU A 645 10.61 16.14 -36.85
N GLU A 646 10.87 17.34 -36.34
CA GLU A 646 11.75 18.33 -36.97
C GLU A 646 13.21 17.84 -37.06
N GLY A 647 13.95 18.33 -38.06
CA GLY A 647 15.36 17.94 -38.27
C GLY A 647 16.33 18.27 -37.13
N LYS A 648 15.94 19.12 -36.18
CA LYS A 648 16.75 19.43 -34.97
C LYS A 648 16.73 18.31 -33.91
N TYR A 649 15.83 17.34 -34.05
CA TYR A 649 15.67 16.19 -33.15
C TYR A 649 16.10 14.85 -33.78
N ILE A 650 16.51 14.87 -35.06
CA ILE A 650 17.00 13.69 -35.78
C ILE A 650 18.49 13.89 -36.06
N LYS A 651 19.30 12.89 -35.72
CA LYS A 651 20.74 12.85 -36.01
C LYS A 651 21.08 11.76 -37.02
N ASN A 652 22.07 12.04 -37.86
CA ASN A 652 22.74 11.03 -38.68
C ASN A 652 23.63 10.11 -37.83
N GLU A 653 24.24 9.13 -38.47
CA GLU A 653 25.11 8.13 -37.86
C GLU A 653 26.44 8.65 -37.28
N LYS A 654 26.75 9.94 -37.49
CA LYS A 654 27.91 10.65 -36.94
C LYS A 654 27.54 11.54 -35.74
N GLY A 655 26.25 11.67 -35.44
CA GLY A 655 25.71 12.54 -34.40
C GLY A 655 25.36 13.96 -34.87
N ASP A 656 25.56 14.29 -36.16
CA ASP A 656 25.16 15.57 -36.74
C ASP A 656 23.62 15.64 -36.83
N LYS A 657 23.01 16.74 -36.38
CA LYS A 657 21.56 16.94 -36.55
C LYS A 657 21.24 17.22 -38.01
N PHE A 658 20.07 16.78 -38.47
CA PHE A 658 19.59 17.09 -39.82
C PHE A 658 19.42 18.61 -40.04
N SER A 659 19.09 19.38 -38.99
CA SER A 659 19.06 20.86 -39.03
C SER A 659 20.40 21.53 -39.32
N ASP A 660 21.51 20.82 -39.08
CA ASP A 660 22.86 21.38 -39.10
C ASP A 660 23.60 20.97 -40.40
N LEU A 661 23.01 20.04 -41.17
CA LEU A 661 23.52 19.54 -42.45
C LEU A 661 23.10 20.44 -43.61
N LYS A 662 24.05 20.82 -44.48
CA LYS A 662 23.84 21.70 -45.63
C LYS A 662 23.29 20.96 -46.86
N LYS A 663 22.15 20.29 -46.72
CA LYS A 663 21.41 19.57 -47.77
C LYS A 663 19.91 19.87 -47.66
N LYS A 664 19.12 19.58 -48.69
CA LYS A 664 17.66 19.70 -48.59
C LYS A 664 17.06 18.57 -47.77
N GLU A 665 15.87 18.80 -47.24
CA GLU A 665 15.17 17.89 -46.34
C GLU A 665 14.75 16.60 -47.07
N ASP A 666 14.28 16.72 -48.32
CA ASP A 666 14.04 15.58 -49.22
C ASP A 666 15.32 14.80 -49.59
N GLU A 667 16.49 15.44 -49.57
CA GLU A 667 17.78 14.78 -49.83
C GLU A 667 18.27 14.03 -48.57
N LEU A 668 18.11 14.64 -47.39
CA LEU A 668 18.40 14.01 -46.10
C LEU A 668 17.49 12.79 -45.84
N ALA A 669 16.20 12.87 -46.18
CA ALA A 669 15.29 11.73 -46.10
C ALA A 669 15.72 10.56 -47.02
N LYS A 670 16.20 10.86 -48.23
CA LYS A 670 16.68 9.85 -49.20
C LYS A 670 18.01 9.21 -48.79
N GLU A 671 18.92 9.99 -48.23
CA GLU A 671 20.25 9.52 -47.81
C GLU A 671 20.20 8.71 -46.51
N TYR A 672 19.49 9.24 -45.51
CA TYR A 672 19.56 8.73 -44.14
C TYR A 672 18.35 7.88 -43.73
N LEU A 673 17.13 8.19 -44.17
CA LEU A 673 15.88 7.55 -43.72
C LEU A 673 15.26 6.52 -44.70
N THR A 674 15.86 6.27 -45.86
CA THR A 674 15.30 5.38 -46.89
C THR A 674 15.92 3.98 -46.84
N LEU A 675 15.08 2.95 -46.91
CA LEU A 675 15.46 1.53 -47.01
C LEU A 675 15.74 1.16 -48.48
N SER A 676 16.63 0.19 -48.72
CA SER A 676 16.90 -0.35 -50.06
C SER A 676 17.44 -1.77 -50.00
N ASN A 677 17.61 -2.43 -51.14
CA ASN A 677 18.24 -3.76 -51.22
C ASN A 677 19.67 -3.78 -50.64
N ASP A 678 20.39 -2.66 -50.74
CA ASP A 678 21.73 -2.48 -50.15
C ASP A 678 21.69 -2.03 -48.67
N LYS A 679 20.60 -1.34 -48.27
CA LYS A 679 20.36 -0.81 -46.93
C LYS A 679 19.07 -1.41 -46.37
N LYS A 680 19.08 -2.74 -46.18
CA LYS A 680 17.91 -3.56 -45.80
C LYS A 680 17.23 -3.11 -44.50
N PHE A 681 17.98 -2.53 -43.56
CA PHE A 681 17.50 -1.99 -42.29
C PHE A 681 18.29 -0.74 -41.90
N ILE A 682 17.77 0.04 -40.95
CA ILE A 682 18.45 1.21 -40.38
C ILE A 682 18.25 1.18 -38.87
N LEU A 683 19.34 0.97 -38.13
CA LEU A 683 19.32 0.95 -36.66
C LEU A 683 19.39 2.39 -36.11
N ALA A 684 18.52 2.70 -35.17
CA ALA A 684 18.53 3.94 -34.42
C ALA A 684 18.32 3.70 -32.92
N GLN A 685 18.72 4.67 -32.11
CA GLN A 685 18.26 4.83 -30.75
C GLN A 685 17.20 5.93 -30.71
N ILE A 686 16.06 5.63 -30.12
CA ILE A 686 14.95 6.56 -29.91
C ILE A 686 14.94 7.04 -28.46
N GLU A 687 14.53 8.30 -28.27
CA GLU A 687 14.22 8.83 -26.94
C GLU A 687 12.73 9.19 -26.88
N MET A 688 12.00 8.55 -25.97
CA MET A 688 10.56 8.71 -25.79
C MET A 688 10.23 9.57 -24.57
N ASN A 689 9.09 10.27 -24.65
CA ASN A 689 8.57 11.09 -23.57
C ASN A 689 7.60 10.32 -22.65
N ALA A 690 7.06 11.01 -21.65
CA ALA A 690 6.20 10.43 -20.63
C ALA A 690 4.75 10.12 -21.08
N SER A 691 4.47 10.23 -22.39
CA SER A 691 3.27 9.72 -23.09
C SER A 691 3.56 8.50 -23.96
N GLY A 692 4.83 8.15 -24.19
CA GLY A 692 5.25 7.13 -25.15
C GLY A 692 5.42 7.64 -26.58
N ASP A 693 5.40 8.96 -26.81
CA ASP A 693 5.73 9.56 -28.10
C ASP A 693 7.24 9.69 -28.26
N ILE A 694 7.75 9.50 -29.48
CA ILE A 694 9.19 9.61 -29.81
C ILE A 694 9.55 11.08 -30.03
N GLU A 695 10.42 11.63 -29.17
CA GLU A 695 10.89 13.02 -29.24
C GLU A 695 12.26 13.19 -29.91
N LYS A 696 13.09 12.14 -29.96
CA LYS A 696 14.41 12.17 -30.63
C LYS A 696 14.73 10.86 -31.32
N VAL A 697 15.51 10.92 -32.40
CA VAL A 697 16.03 9.76 -33.12
C VAL A 697 17.51 9.97 -33.45
N GLU A 698 18.36 9.04 -33.04
CA GLU A 698 19.80 9.07 -33.30
C GLU A 698 20.23 7.78 -34.01
N MET A 699 20.63 7.89 -35.28
CA MET A 699 21.05 6.73 -36.06
C MET A 699 22.36 6.14 -35.51
N LYS A 700 22.46 4.81 -35.48
CA LYS A 700 23.67 4.11 -35.03
C LYS A 700 24.64 3.96 -36.20
N ASP A 701 25.92 4.17 -35.90
CA ASP A 701 27.07 4.04 -36.81
C ASP A 701 27.11 2.66 -37.50
N PRO A 702 26.97 2.57 -38.84
CA PRO A 702 27.06 1.31 -39.57
C PRO A 702 28.37 0.56 -39.38
N SER A 703 29.47 1.22 -38.98
CA SER A 703 30.74 0.54 -38.68
C SER A 703 30.74 -0.20 -37.33
N LYS A 704 29.77 0.10 -36.45
CA LYS A 704 29.52 -0.64 -35.20
C LYS A 704 28.59 -1.82 -35.40
N VAL A 705 27.74 -1.77 -36.43
CA VAL A 705 26.86 -2.86 -36.87
C VAL A 705 27.70 -3.86 -37.66
N LYS A 706 28.05 -4.97 -37.02
CA LYS A 706 28.78 -6.08 -37.65
C LYS A 706 27.80 -7.11 -38.17
N SER A 707 28.26 -8.04 -39.00
CA SER A 707 27.48 -9.21 -39.43
C SER A 707 28.21 -10.53 -39.19
N LEU A 708 27.45 -11.63 -39.22
CA LEU A 708 27.93 -12.99 -39.41
C LEU A 708 27.09 -13.65 -40.51
N SER A 709 27.74 -14.39 -41.41
CA SER A 709 27.01 -15.20 -42.39
C SER A 709 26.28 -16.36 -41.70
N LYS A 710 25.28 -16.94 -42.38
CA LYS A 710 24.50 -18.11 -41.90
C LYS A 710 25.40 -19.18 -41.26
N SER A 711 26.44 -19.57 -41.99
CA SER A 711 27.36 -20.63 -41.59
C SER A 711 28.34 -20.23 -40.47
N GLU A 712 28.47 -18.95 -40.15
CA GLU A 712 29.26 -18.49 -39.00
C GLU A 712 28.39 -18.40 -37.76
N TRP A 713 27.14 -17.92 -37.88
CA TRP A 713 26.20 -17.88 -36.76
C TRP A 713 25.86 -19.27 -36.25
N SER A 714 25.51 -20.24 -37.12
CA SER A 714 25.17 -21.60 -36.72
C SER A 714 26.31 -22.35 -36.03
N LYS A 715 27.56 -22.04 -36.37
CA LYS A 715 28.77 -22.58 -35.71
C LYS A 715 29.07 -21.92 -34.36
N ASN A 716 28.89 -20.60 -34.26
CA ASN A 716 29.41 -19.79 -33.16
C ASN A 716 28.39 -19.45 -32.08
N SER A 717 27.09 -19.50 -32.37
CA SER A 717 26.01 -19.39 -31.37
C SER A 717 25.82 -20.71 -30.63
N LYS A 718 25.42 -20.65 -29.35
CA LYS A 718 25.14 -21.83 -28.52
C LYS A 718 23.80 -21.66 -27.79
N LYS A 719 22.96 -22.69 -27.85
CA LYS A 719 21.62 -22.69 -27.22
C LYS A 719 21.67 -22.97 -25.71
N SER A 720 22.68 -23.69 -25.23
CA SER A 720 22.87 -24.03 -23.80
C SER A 720 23.51 -22.91 -22.97
N ASP A 721 24.32 -22.06 -23.61
CA ASP A 721 25.26 -21.15 -22.94
C ASP A 721 24.88 -19.67 -23.16
N GLU A 722 23.72 -19.38 -23.79
CA GLU A 722 23.25 -18.05 -24.23
C GLU A 722 24.36 -17.11 -24.74
N THR A 723 25.26 -17.64 -25.58
CA THR A 723 26.48 -16.95 -26.00
C THR A 723 26.82 -17.16 -27.47
N VAL A 724 27.60 -16.21 -28.00
CA VAL A 724 28.14 -16.21 -29.36
C VAL A 724 29.65 -15.96 -29.35
N LYS A 725 30.43 -16.79 -30.05
CA LYS A 725 31.89 -16.70 -30.09
C LYS A 725 32.39 -16.08 -31.40
N ILE A 726 32.89 -14.85 -31.34
CA ILE A 726 33.34 -14.09 -32.53
C ILE A 726 34.81 -13.71 -32.37
N ASN A 727 35.63 -14.07 -33.37
CA ASN A 727 37.06 -13.75 -33.41
C ASN A 727 37.82 -14.08 -32.12
N GLY A 728 37.46 -15.20 -31.47
CA GLY A 728 38.08 -15.68 -30.23
C GLY A 728 37.57 -15.03 -28.94
N LYS A 729 36.59 -14.11 -29.01
CA LYS A 729 35.87 -13.58 -27.84
C LYS A 729 34.49 -14.21 -27.73
N THR A 730 34.09 -14.58 -26.52
CA THR A 730 32.68 -14.84 -26.20
C THR A 730 31.96 -13.51 -25.99
N TYR A 731 30.72 -13.42 -26.47
CA TYR A 731 29.76 -12.37 -26.17
C TYR A 731 28.51 -13.02 -25.59
N GLU A 732 27.97 -12.44 -24.51
CA GLU A 732 26.77 -12.93 -23.82
C GLU A 732 25.50 -12.27 -24.40
N TYR A 733 24.47 -13.09 -24.62
CA TYR A 733 23.08 -12.65 -24.74
C TYR A 733 22.54 -12.43 -23.32
N ASN A 734 21.76 -11.37 -23.12
CA ASN A 734 21.08 -11.12 -21.85
C ASN A 734 19.68 -10.57 -22.09
N SER A 735 18.91 -10.35 -21.03
CA SER A 735 17.51 -9.85 -21.09
C SER A 735 17.33 -8.47 -21.75
N SER A 736 18.42 -7.77 -22.06
CA SER A 736 18.44 -6.50 -22.80
C SER A 736 18.79 -6.67 -24.28
N THR A 737 19.31 -7.84 -24.68
CA THR A 737 19.71 -8.11 -26.06
C THR A 737 18.48 -8.32 -26.94
N VAL A 738 18.16 -7.32 -27.74
CA VAL A 738 17.03 -7.35 -28.67
C VAL A 738 17.32 -8.30 -29.84
N LEU A 739 16.39 -9.19 -30.16
CA LEU A 739 16.41 -10.01 -31.39
C LEU A 739 15.22 -9.63 -32.28
N ILE A 740 15.48 -9.14 -33.49
CA ILE A 740 14.41 -8.70 -34.42
C ILE A 740 14.46 -9.47 -35.74
N ASP A 741 13.31 -9.98 -36.18
CA ASP A 741 13.07 -10.49 -37.53
C ASP A 741 12.78 -9.34 -38.50
N GLY A 742 13.48 -9.31 -39.64
CA GLY A 742 13.20 -8.42 -40.76
C GLY A 742 13.21 -9.14 -42.12
N THR A 743 12.75 -10.40 -42.17
CA THR A 743 13.08 -11.33 -43.28
C THR A 743 12.06 -11.51 -44.40
N LYS A 744 10.82 -10.99 -44.30
CA LYS A 744 9.93 -10.90 -45.47
C LYS A 744 10.41 -9.76 -46.40
N ASP A 745 10.33 -9.98 -47.71
CA ASP A 745 10.90 -9.11 -48.75
C ASP A 745 10.53 -7.62 -48.62
N LEU A 746 11.41 -6.73 -49.09
CA LEU A 746 11.13 -5.29 -49.25
C LEU A 746 10.06 -5.08 -50.35
N THR A 747 8.79 -5.20 -49.97
CA THR A 747 7.66 -5.04 -50.88
C THR A 747 7.51 -3.59 -51.33
N SER A 748 7.11 -3.40 -52.59
CA SER A 748 6.75 -2.09 -53.13
C SER A 748 5.26 -1.81 -52.94
N SER A 749 4.83 -1.82 -51.67
CA SER A 749 3.45 -1.47 -51.30
C SER A 749 3.26 0.04 -51.39
N GLY A 750 2.82 0.51 -52.55
CA GLY A 750 2.95 1.92 -52.92
C GLY A 750 4.40 2.32 -53.19
N SER A 751 4.67 3.63 -53.21
CA SER A 751 5.90 4.20 -53.77
C SER A 751 7.11 4.22 -52.82
N LYS A 752 7.20 3.28 -51.86
CA LYS A 752 8.25 3.22 -50.83
C LYS A 752 8.58 1.78 -50.42
N PRO A 753 9.87 1.44 -50.18
CA PRO A 753 10.25 0.20 -49.49
C PRO A 753 9.95 0.27 -47.98
N GLU A 754 9.45 -0.85 -47.45
CA GLU A 754 9.18 -1.08 -46.03
C GLU A 754 9.44 -2.55 -45.63
N LEU A 755 9.62 -2.81 -44.33
CA LEU A 755 9.71 -4.16 -43.77
C LEU A 755 8.30 -4.70 -43.50
N LYS A 756 7.88 -5.78 -44.17
CA LYS A 756 6.58 -6.43 -43.86
C LYS A 756 6.69 -7.19 -42.53
N SER A 757 5.87 -6.77 -41.57
CA SER A 757 5.61 -7.46 -40.29
C SER A 757 6.85 -7.87 -39.46
N PRO A 758 7.73 -6.92 -39.06
CA PRO A 758 8.84 -7.20 -38.16
C PRO A 758 8.34 -7.70 -36.79
N LYS A 759 9.04 -8.66 -36.18
CA LYS A 759 8.69 -9.31 -34.91
C LYS A 759 9.92 -9.46 -33.99
N ILE A 760 9.71 -9.61 -32.68
CA ILE A 760 10.75 -9.98 -31.72
C ILE A 760 10.91 -11.50 -31.69
N LEU A 761 12.14 -12.00 -31.64
CA LEU A 761 12.46 -13.43 -31.58
C LEU A 761 13.07 -13.80 -30.21
N LYS A 762 13.05 -15.09 -29.81
CA LYS A 762 13.73 -15.59 -28.60
C LYS A 762 15.07 -16.22 -28.98
N TRP A 763 16.10 -16.11 -28.13
CA TRP A 763 17.43 -16.69 -28.41
C TRP A 763 17.36 -18.19 -28.73
N LYS A 764 16.51 -18.92 -27.99
CA LYS A 764 16.27 -20.37 -28.15
C LYS A 764 15.78 -20.80 -29.53
N ASP A 765 15.24 -19.87 -30.33
CA ASP A 765 14.70 -20.13 -31.66
C ASP A 765 15.72 -19.82 -32.76
N VAL A 766 16.59 -18.82 -32.55
CA VAL A 766 17.58 -18.31 -33.53
C VAL A 766 18.96 -18.96 -33.39
N ALA A 767 19.36 -19.37 -32.17
CA ALA A 767 20.64 -20.00 -31.93
C ALA A 767 20.78 -21.34 -32.69
N GLU A 768 21.97 -21.60 -33.23
CA GLU A 768 22.35 -22.82 -33.97
C GLU A 768 21.62 -23.05 -35.30
N LYS A 769 20.70 -22.16 -35.71
CA LYS A 769 20.07 -22.14 -37.04
C LYS A 769 20.97 -21.44 -38.08
N ASP A 770 20.82 -21.77 -39.35
CA ASP A 770 21.52 -21.07 -40.46
C ASP A 770 20.81 -19.74 -40.81
N ALA A 771 21.07 -18.71 -39.99
CA ALA A 771 20.48 -17.37 -40.11
C ALA A 771 21.55 -16.30 -40.40
N GLU A 772 21.29 -15.39 -41.36
CA GLU A 772 22.16 -14.22 -41.53
C GLU A 772 21.78 -13.19 -40.47
N VAL A 773 22.78 -12.64 -39.79
CA VAL A 773 22.58 -11.79 -38.61
C VAL A 773 23.51 -10.59 -38.60
N TYR A 774 22.96 -9.47 -38.17
CA TYR A 774 23.70 -8.25 -37.84
C TYR A 774 23.63 -8.00 -36.35
N TYR A 775 24.66 -7.41 -35.75
CA TYR A 775 24.72 -7.20 -34.30
C TYR A 775 25.59 -5.99 -33.92
N THR A 776 25.29 -5.40 -32.77
CA THR A 776 26.14 -4.42 -32.10
C THR A 776 26.62 -4.96 -30.75
N VAL A 777 27.68 -4.38 -30.20
CA VAL A 777 28.29 -4.81 -28.93
C VAL A 777 28.66 -3.61 -28.07
N ASP A 778 28.42 -3.72 -26.77
CA ASP A 778 28.99 -2.81 -25.77
C ASP A 778 29.77 -3.63 -24.73
N GLY A 779 31.00 -3.23 -24.42
CA GLY A 779 31.91 -4.00 -23.57
C GLY A 779 32.11 -5.47 -24.02
N SER A 780 31.50 -6.38 -23.27
CA SER A 780 31.47 -7.84 -23.43
C SER A 780 30.17 -8.39 -24.03
N ASP A 781 29.17 -7.54 -24.22
CA ASP A 781 27.77 -7.96 -24.31
C ASP A 781 27.19 -7.68 -25.71
N LEU A 782 26.17 -8.43 -26.10
CA LEU A 782 25.39 -8.14 -27.32
C LEU A 782 24.37 -7.02 -27.02
N GLU A 783 24.60 -5.83 -27.60
CA GLU A 783 23.71 -4.66 -27.42
C GLU A 783 22.39 -4.88 -28.20
N ALA A 784 22.45 -5.43 -29.42
CA ALA A 784 21.30 -5.91 -30.18
C ALA A 784 21.71 -6.88 -31.31
N VAL A 785 20.76 -7.67 -31.80
CA VAL A 785 20.90 -8.65 -32.90
C VAL A 785 19.69 -8.58 -33.85
N PHE A 786 19.94 -8.60 -35.16
CA PHE A 786 18.92 -8.45 -36.21
C PHE A 786 19.07 -9.60 -37.21
N VAL A 787 18.01 -10.38 -37.43
CA VAL A 787 17.99 -11.56 -38.31
C VAL A 787 17.46 -11.17 -39.69
N VAL A 788 18.22 -11.47 -40.75
CA VAL A 788 18.01 -10.91 -42.11
C VAL A 788 18.22 -11.94 -43.25
N ASP A 789 17.95 -13.22 -42.98
CA ASP A 789 17.35 -14.20 -43.94
C ASP A 789 17.19 -15.55 -43.24
N SER A 790 15.95 -15.91 -42.93
CA SER A 790 15.60 -17.12 -42.16
C SER A 790 14.34 -17.80 -42.67
N LYS A 791 14.37 -18.27 -43.92
CA LYS A 791 13.45 -19.35 -44.36
C LYS A 791 13.50 -20.49 -43.34
N GLY A 792 12.34 -20.87 -42.77
CA GLY A 792 12.26 -21.91 -41.74
C GLY A 792 12.51 -21.45 -40.29
N LEU A 793 12.67 -20.14 -40.01
CA LEU A 793 12.25 -19.64 -38.70
C LEU A 793 10.74 -19.43 -38.75
N ALA A 794 10.00 -20.42 -38.26
CA ALA A 794 8.58 -20.26 -37.99
C ALA A 794 8.41 -19.15 -36.95
N SER A 795 7.88 -18.01 -37.39
CA SER A 795 7.46 -16.92 -36.51
C SER A 795 6.44 -17.44 -35.49
N GLY A 796 6.25 -16.70 -34.39
CA GLY A 796 5.09 -16.89 -33.50
C GLY A 796 3.82 -16.93 -34.36
N SER A 797 3.29 -18.15 -34.49
CA SER A 797 2.20 -18.54 -35.37
C SER A 797 1.22 -19.27 -34.49
N GLU A 798 0.05 -18.69 -34.32
CA GLU A 798 -0.99 -19.31 -33.53
C GLU A 798 -1.68 -20.38 -34.38
N PHE A 799 -2.00 -21.50 -33.75
CA PHE A 799 -2.84 -22.53 -34.31
C PHE A 799 -4.17 -22.50 -33.58
N GLY A 800 -5.27 -22.46 -34.33
CA GLY A 800 -6.60 -22.32 -33.75
C GLY A 800 -7.70 -22.82 -34.67
N VAL A 801 -8.87 -23.08 -34.07
CA VAL A 801 -10.09 -23.40 -34.81
C VAL A 801 -10.89 -22.12 -34.99
N VAL A 802 -11.26 -21.80 -36.23
CA VAL A 802 -12.22 -20.71 -36.51
C VAL A 802 -13.62 -21.20 -36.18
N THR A 803 -14.22 -20.67 -35.12
CA THR A 803 -15.53 -21.12 -34.61
C THR A 803 -16.71 -20.34 -35.22
N GLU A 804 -16.49 -19.09 -35.64
CA GLU A 804 -17.49 -18.23 -36.29
C GLU A 804 -16.78 -17.16 -37.15
N ALA A 805 -17.36 -16.78 -38.29
CA ALA A 805 -16.89 -15.65 -39.10
C ALA A 805 -18.03 -14.67 -39.38
N TYR A 806 -17.86 -13.39 -39.02
CA TYR A 806 -18.95 -12.41 -39.09
C TYR A 806 -18.49 -10.98 -39.42
N THR A 807 -19.34 -10.22 -40.12
CA THR A 807 -19.14 -8.79 -40.41
C THR A 807 -19.73 -7.91 -39.30
N LYS A 808 -18.97 -6.92 -38.80
CA LYS A 808 -19.44 -5.94 -37.82
C LYS A 808 -19.18 -4.51 -38.29
N GLY A 809 -20.15 -3.96 -39.02
CA GLY A 809 -20.06 -2.64 -39.66
C GLY A 809 -19.49 -2.75 -41.06
N SER A 810 -18.21 -2.41 -41.22
CA SER A 810 -17.45 -2.51 -42.49
C SER A 810 -16.08 -3.16 -42.25
N THR A 811 -16.06 -4.16 -41.37
CA THR A 811 -14.87 -4.92 -40.96
C THR A 811 -15.34 -6.32 -40.65
N ASP A 812 -14.66 -7.31 -41.23
CA ASP A 812 -14.91 -8.71 -40.98
C ASP A 812 -14.08 -9.21 -39.81
N TYR A 813 -14.59 -10.24 -39.15
CA TYR A 813 -13.99 -10.84 -37.96
C TYR A 813 -13.98 -12.36 -38.09
N LEU A 814 -12.89 -12.96 -37.65
CA LEU A 814 -12.81 -14.39 -37.34
C LEU A 814 -12.81 -14.53 -35.82
N LYS A 815 -13.77 -15.27 -35.28
CA LYS A 815 -13.69 -15.76 -33.92
C LYS A 815 -12.84 -17.03 -33.94
N ILE A 816 -11.75 -17.02 -33.18
CA ILE A 816 -10.79 -18.12 -33.18
C ILE A 816 -10.61 -18.60 -31.74
N LYS A 817 -10.70 -19.92 -31.56
CA LYS A 817 -10.33 -20.60 -30.34
C LYS A 817 -8.86 -21.05 -30.43
N HIS A 818 -8.03 -20.50 -29.55
CA HIS A 818 -6.56 -20.57 -29.59
C HIS A 818 -5.97 -20.49 -28.17
N ARG A 819 -4.66 -20.29 -28.01
CA ARG A 819 -4.00 -20.12 -26.70
C ARG A 819 -3.50 -18.70 -26.46
N ASP A 820 -3.66 -18.24 -25.22
CA ASP A 820 -3.08 -16.98 -24.72
C ASP A 820 -1.57 -17.12 -24.36
N ASP A 821 -0.94 -16.00 -23.98
CA ASP A 821 0.47 -15.95 -23.51
C ASP A 821 0.76 -16.85 -22.28
N ASN A 822 -0.28 -17.37 -21.60
CA ASN A 822 -0.18 -18.27 -20.46
C ASN A 822 -0.51 -19.74 -20.85
N ASN A 823 -0.51 -20.05 -22.14
CA ASN A 823 -0.90 -21.33 -22.77
C ASN A 823 -2.36 -21.77 -22.52
N LYS A 824 -3.23 -20.87 -22.02
CA LYS A 824 -4.64 -21.18 -21.75
C LYS A 824 -5.48 -21.04 -23.00
N TRP A 825 -6.41 -21.96 -23.17
CA TRP A 825 -7.39 -21.88 -24.22
C TRP A 825 -8.38 -20.73 -23.99
N VAL A 826 -8.42 -19.83 -24.95
CA VAL A 826 -9.31 -18.66 -25.01
C VAL A 826 -10.00 -18.64 -26.38
N GLU A 827 -11.14 -17.95 -26.45
CA GLU A 827 -11.84 -17.68 -27.70
C GLU A 827 -11.95 -16.17 -27.85
N GLU A 828 -11.38 -15.64 -28.93
CA GLU A 828 -11.27 -14.19 -29.16
C GLU A 828 -11.71 -13.79 -30.57
N ASP A 829 -12.29 -12.58 -30.67
CA ASP A 829 -12.65 -11.96 -31.94
C ASP A 829 -11.42 -11.24 -32.54
N PHE A 830 -10.90 -11.75 -33.65
CA PHE A 830 -9.85 -11.10 -34.46
C PHE A 830 -10.48 -10.41 -35.67
N LYS A 831 -9.97 -9.24 -36.06
CA LYS A 831 -10.34 -8.61 -37.34
C LYS A 831 -9.67 -9.38 -38.48
N TYR A 832 -10.31 -9.38 -39.65
CA TYR A 832 -9.81 -10.05 -40.85
C TYR A 832 -9.82 -9.10 -42.05
N ASP A 833 -8.72 -9.07 -42.80
CA ASP A 833 -8.54 -8.25 -44.01
C ASP A 833 -8.49 -9.15 -45.27
N GLY A 834 -9.49 -10.03 -45.40
CA GLY A 834 -9.53 -11.06 -46.45
C GLY A 834 -10.95 -11.35 -46.95
N ASP A 835 -11.05 -11.72 -48.23
CA ASP A 835 -12.33 -11.95 -48.89
C ASP A 835 -12.89 -13.34 -48.51
N ASN A 836 -14.19 -13.40 -48.16
CA ASN A 836 -14.90 -14.64 -47.79
C ASN A 836 -14.37 -15.34 -46.51
N GLY A 837 -14.25 -14.59 -45.40
CA GLY A 837 -13.90 -15.17 -44.09
C GLY A 837 -14.79 -16.35 -43.65
N ASP A 838 -16.03 -16.44 -44.15
CA ASP A 838 -16.92 -17.59 -43.95
C ASP A 838 -16.27 -18.92 -44.35
N LYS A 839 -15.45 -18.94 -45.41
CA LYS A 839 -14.77 -20.15 -45.91
C LYS A 839 -13.77 -20.74 -44.92
N LEU A 840 -13.40 -19.98 -43.89
CA LEU A 840 -12.52 -20.43 -42.81
C LEU A 840 -13.30 -21.04 -41.63
N GLU A 841 -14.62 -20.85 -41.52
CA GLU A 841 -15.44 -21.46 -40.46
C GLU A 841 -15.25 -22.99 -40.42
N LYS A 842 -15.08 -23.53 -39.20
CA LYS A 842 -14.78 -24.94 -38.94
C LYS A 842 -13.48 -25.45 -39.58
N THR A 843 -12.55 -24.56 -39.92
CA THR A 843 -11.20 -24.97 -40.33
C THR A 843 -10.20 -24.80 -39.19
N PHE A 844 -9.26 -25.74 -39.08
CA PHE A 844 -8.10 -25.59 -38.20
C PHE A 844 -7.00 -24.90 -39.00
N ILE A 845 -6.58 -23.72 -38.54
CA ILE A 845 -5.68 -22.83 -39.28
C ILE A 845 -4.41 -22.52 -38.49
N ARG A 846 -3.30 -22.35 -39.20
CA ARG A 846 -2.19 -21.50 -38.77
C ARG A 846 -2.53 -20.06 -39.16
N TYR A 847 -2.29 -19.10 -38.28
CA TYR A 847 -2.42 -17.68 -38.59
C TYR A 847 -1.32 -16.83 -37.92
N SER A 848 -1.37 -15.53 -38.17
CA SER A 848 -0.57 -14.51 -37.48
C SER A 848 -1.41 -13.27 -37.26
N VAL A 849 -1.22 -12.65 -36.10
CA VAL A 849 -1.95 -11.45 -35.66
C VAL A 849 -1.00 -10.27 -35.55
N ASP A 850 -1.50 -9.06 -35.82
CA ASP A 850 -0.81 -7.79 -35.55
C ASP A 850 -1.18 -7.16 -34.19
N SER A 851 -0.58 -6.00 -33.87
CA SER A 851 -0.83 -5.30 -32.59
C SER A 851 -2.24 -4.70 -32.45
N ASP A 852 -3.00 -4.58 -33.53
CA ASP A 852 -4.39 -4.09 -33.55
C ASP A 852 -5.41 -5.25 -33.60
N LYS A 853 -4.98 -6.51 -33.41
CA LYS A 853 -5.75 -7.75 -33.60
C LYS A 853 -6.29 -7.94 -35.02
N LEU A 854 -5.48 -7.64 -36.04
CA LEU A 854 -5.76 -7.90 -37.44
C LEU A 854 -5.04 -9.18 -37.93
N ILE A 855 -5.73 -9.96 -38.75
CA ILE A 855 -5.21 -11.10 -39.51
C ILE A 855 -5.32 -10.78 -41.00
N GLU A 856 -4.19 -10.85 -41.72
CA GLU A 856 -4.14 -10.74 -43.20
C GLU A 856 -4.42 -12.10 -43.87
N GLU A 857 -5.16 -12.13 -44.98
CA GLU A 857 -5.44 -13.35 -45.76
C GLU A 857 -4.16 -14.11 -46.16
N ASP A 858 -3.12 -13.38 -46.58
CA ASP A 858 -1.79 -13.89 -46.94
C ASP A 858 -1.16 -14.78 -45.85
N ASP A 859 -1.41 -14.48 -44.57
CA ASP A 859 -0.78 -15.12 -43.42
C ASP A 859 -1.64 -16.22 -42.77
N VAL A 860 -2.85 -16.49 -43.29
CA VAL A 860 -3.66 -17.67 -42.93
C VAL A 860 -3.26 -18.88 -43.76
N LYS A 861 -3.13 -20.06 -43.13
CA LYS A 861 -2.99 -21.36 -43.82
C LYS A 861 -3.93 -22.38 -43.18
N ILE A 862 -4.88 -22.88 -43.97
CA ILE A 862 -5.77 -23.99 -43.58
C ILE A 862 -4.93 -25.26 -43.49
N ILE A 863 -4.95 -25.93 -42.34
CA ILE A 863 -4.24 -27.20 -42.09
C ILE A 863 -5.21 -28.37 -42.25
N VAL A 864 -6.41 -28.23 -41.67
CA VAL A 864 -7.53 -29.18 -41.79
C VAL A 864 -8.79 -28.41 -42.19
N ASN A 865 -9.40 -28.82 -43.29
CA ASN A 865 -10.69 -28.32 -43.76
C ASN A 865 -11.79 -29.35 -43.43
N ALA A 866 -12.71 -29.01 -42.52
CA ALA A 866 -13.85 -29.84 -42.15
C ALA A 866 -15.16 -29.47 -42.85
N ARG A 867 -15.16 -28.54 -43.81
CA ARG A 867 -16.35 -28.01 -44.49
C ARG A 867 -16.73 -28.78 -45.79
N GLY A 868 -16.12 -29.95 -46.03
CA GLY A 868 -16.23 -30.67 -47.31
C GLY A 868 -17.56 -31.39 -47.58
N ASP A 869 -18.16 -31.13 -48.75
CA ASP A 869 -19.33 -31.87 -49.24
C ASP A 869 -19.05 -33.39 -49.34
N GLU A 870 -20.00 -34.19 -48.86
CA GLU A 870 -19.96 -35.67 -48.77
C GLU A 870 -18.84 -36.24 -47.86
N TYR A 871 -18.69 -35.73 -46.63
CA TYR A 871 -17.83 -36.31 -45.58
C TYR A 871 -16.32 -36.41 -45.93
N LYS A 872 -15.79 -35.45 -46.70
CA LYS A 872 -14.37 -35.42 -47.09
C LYS A 872 -13.61 -34.33 -46.35
N TYR A 873 -12.75 -34.75 -45.43
CA TYR A 873 -11.79 -33.87 -44.76
C TYR A 873 -10.55 -33.70 -45.64
N GLU A 874 -10.16 -32.47 -45.92
CA GLU A 874 -8.96 -32.16 -46.69
C GLU A 874 -7.87 -31.60 -45.77
N THR A 875 -6.63 -32.06 -45.95
CA THR A 875 -5.46 -31.58 -45.21
C THR A 875 -4.36 -31.11 -46.16
N ILE A 876 -3.50 -30.21 -45.69
CA ILE A 876 -2.26 -29.83 -46.39
C ILE A 876 -1.44 -31.06 -46.83
N LYS A 877 -0.90 -31.00 -48.05
CA LYS A 877 -0.04 -32.06 -48.60
C LYS A 877 1.29 -32.06 -47.87
N SER A 878 2.01 -33.19 -47.86
CA SER A 878 3.35 -33.27 -47.25
C SER A 878 4.39 -32.32 -47.86
N SER A 879 4.15 -31.77 -49.05
CA SER A 879 4.95 -30.70 -49.66
C SER A 879 4.66 -29.29 -49.12
N GLU A 880 3.56 -29.14 -48.39
CA GLU A 880 3.03 -27.88 -47.83
C GLU A 880 3.17 -27.85 -46.29
N HIS A 881 3.64 -28.95 -45.67
CA HIS A 881 3.83 -29.09 -44.21
C HIS A 881 4.89 -28.11 -43.67
N GLU A 882 6.02 -27.95 -44.36
CA GLU A 882 7.09 -27.01 -43.98
C GLU A 882 6.61 -25.55 -44.03
N ASP A 883 5.88 -25.16 -45.08
CA ASP A 883 5.26 -23.82 -45.21
C ASP A 883 4.15 -23.57 -44.18
N ALA A 884 3.49 -24.63 -43.69
CA ALA A 884 2.48 -24.58 -42.64
C ALA A 884 3.06 -24.66 -41.20
N GLY A 885 4.38 -24.88 -41.04
CA GLY A 885 5.01 -25.04 -39.72
C GLY A 885 4.65 -26.34 -39.00
N VAL A 886 4.28 -27.38 -39.75
CA VAL A 886 3.89 -28.71 -39.24
C VAL A 886 4.95 -29.73 -39.66
N GLU A 887 5.32 -30.66 -38.77
CA GLU A 887 6.31 -31.71 -39.07
C GLU A 887 5.66 -33.02 -39.58
N ALA A 888 4.44 -33.33 -39.13
CA ALA A 888 3.63 -34.41 -39.67
C ALA A 888 2.13 -34.22 -39.37
N VAL A 889 1.28 -34.81 -40.24
CA VAL A 889 -0.16 -35.02 -39.99
C VAL A 889 -0.43 -36.52 -40.13
N ILE A 890 -0.92 -37.16 -39.07
CA ILE A 890 -1.17 -38.62 -39.03
C ILE A 890 -2.67 -38.88 -38.83
N PRO A 891 -3.41 -39.30 -39.88
CA PRO A 891 -4.79 -39.76 -39.75
C PRO A 891 -4.85 -41.21 -39.26
N ALA A 892 -5.73 -41.48 -38.29
CA ALA A 892 -5.91 -42.81 -37.71
C ALA A 892 -7.34 -43.07 -37.22
N LEU A 893 -7.75 -44.34 -37.28
CA LEU A 893 -9.10 -44.80 -36.90
C LEU A 893 -9.11 -45.21 -35.43
N VAL A 894 -10.00 -44.65 -34.62
CA VAL A 894 -10.08 -44.98 -33.18
C VAL A 894 -10.59 -46.42 -33.03
N THR A 895 -9.97 -47.17 -32.11
CA THR A 895 -10.35 -48.56 -31.82
C THR A 895 -10.72 -48.80 -30.36
N LYS A 896 -10.21 -47.95 -29.45
CA LYS A 896 -10.59 -47.90 -28.03
C LYS A 896 -10.06 -46.61 -27.39
N THR A 897 -10.82 -46.04 -26.44
CA THR A 897 -10.37 -45.03 -25.48
C THR A 897 -10.18 -45.67 -24.08
N GLU A 898 -9.20 -45.19 -23.30
CA GLU A 898 -8.97 -45.60 -21.90
C GLU A 898 -8.39 -44.42 -21.10
N SER A 899 -9.24 -43.54 -20.53
CA SER A 899 -8.94 -42.38 -19.66
C SER A 899 -7.88 -41.37 -20.15
N LYS A 900 -6.64 -41.83 -20.38
CA LYS A 900 -5.47 -41.07 -20.86
C LYS A 900 -4.72 -41.80 -21.99
N LYS A 901 -5.46 -42.57 -22.80
CA LYS A 901 -4.96 -43.25 -24.00
C LYS A 901 -6.03 -43.33 -25.09
N ILE A 902 -5.61 -43.09 -26.33
CA ILE A 902 -6.37 -43.47 -27.53
C ILE A 902 -5.58 -44.59 -28.23
N TYR A 903 -6.24 -45.73 -28.41
CA TYR A 903 -5.74 -46.84 -29.21
C TYR A 903 -6.33 -46.72 -30.61
N PHE A 904 -5.48 -46.68 -31.63
CA PHE A 904 -5.91 -46.48 -33.01
C PHE A 904 -5.25 -47.47 -33.95
N ASN A 905 -5.95 -47.75 -35.05
CA ASN A 905 -5.36 -48.41 -36.21
C ASN A 905 -4.78 -47.33 -37.14
N THR A 906 -3.50 -47.44 -37.46
CA THR A 906 -2.90 -46.70 -38.57
C THR A 906 -3.46 -47.19 -39.91
N ALA A 907 -3.26 -46.43 -40.99
CA ALA A 907 -3.67 -46.86 -42.34
C ALA A 907 -3.07 -48.23 -42.75
N ASP A 908 -1.87 -48.58 -42.27
CA ASP A 908 -1.24 -49.90 -42.49
C ASP A 908 -1.65 -50.98 -41.47
N SER A 909 -2.76 -50.77 -40.76
CA SER A 909 -3.39 -51.72 -39.81
C SER A 909 -2.50 -52.13 -38.62
N LYS A 910 -1.54 -51.30 -38.21
CA LYS A 910 -0.89 -51.47 -36.90
C LYS A 910 -1.78 -50.88 -35.82
N LYS A 911 -1.84 -51.59 -34.69
CA LYS A 911 -2.42 -51.09 -33.44
C LYS A 911 -1.35 -50.29 -32.70
N GLU A 912 -1.50 -48.97 -32.72
CA GLU A 912 -0.69 -48.06 -31.93
C GLU A 912 -1.52 -47.49 -30.76
N SER A 913 -0.88 -46.85 -29.79
CA SER A 913 -1.59 -46.09 -28.76
C SER A 913 -0.84 -44.82 -28.40
N VAL A 914 -1.44 -43.65 -28.62
CA VAL A 914 -0.93 -42.41 -28.04
C VAL A 914 -1.36 -42.37 -26.57
N ARG A 915 -0.41 -42.10 -25.67
CA ARG A 915 -0.74 -41.72 -24.30
C ARG A 915 -1.06 -40.23 -24.32
N LEU A 916 -2.32 -39.91 -24.11
CA LEU A 916 -2.70 -38.54 -23.79
C LEU A 916 -2.05 -38.19 -22.45
N ASN A 917 -1.36 -37.06 -22.37
CA ASN A 917 -1.13 -36.45 -21.08
C ASN A 917 -2.45 -35.85 -20.56
N LYS A 918 -2.47 -35.12 -19.46
CA LYS A 918 -3.72 -34.60 -18.87
C LYS A 918 -4.41 -33.52 -19.72
N ASP A 919 -3.79 -33.13 -20.83
CA ASP A 919 -3.75 -31.74 -21.26
C ASP A 919 -4.07 -31.57 -22.77
N VAL A 920 -4.64 -32.59 -23.43
CA VAL A 920 -5.09 -32.51 -24.83
C VAL A 920 -6.50 -31.92 -24.91
N VAL A 921 -6.81 -31.14 -25.96
CA VAL A 921 -8.16 -30.59 -26.20
C VAL A 921 -8.87 -31.37 -27.31
N TYR A 922 -10.17 -31.57 -27.14
CA TYR A 922 -11.03 -32.27 -28.09
C TYR A 922 -12.01 -31.28 -28.75
N PHE A 923 -12.12 -31.36 -30.07
CA PHE A 923 -13.12 -30.63 -30.86
C PHE A 923 -13.97 -31.64 -31.64
N ASP A 924 -15.27 -31.40 -31.75
CA ASP A 924 -16.15 -32.15 -32.66
C ASP A 924 -16.26 -31.46 -34.05
N LYS A 925 -17.06 -32.05 -34.94
CA LYS A 925 -17.38 -31.53 -36.29
C LYS A 925 -18.11 -30.17 -36.30
N ASP A 926 -18.54 -29.69 -35.15
CA ASP A 926 -19.23 -28.42 -34.94
C ASP A 926 -18.36 -27.40 -34.16
N GLY A 927 -17.12 -27.77 -33.81
CA GLY A 927 -16.16 -26.91 -33.08
C GLY A 927 -16.41 -26.86 -31.56
N LYS A 928 -17.32 -27.68 -31.04
CA LYS A 928 -17.62 -27.78 -29.61
C LYS A 928 -16.45 -28.43 -28.88
N ASP A 929 -16.07 -27.84 -27.76
CA ASP A 929 -15.06 -28.35 -26.85
C ASP A 929 -15.65 -29.49 -26.00
N LEU A 930 -15.07 -30.70 -26.11
CA LEU A 930 -15.50 -31.87 -25.32
C LEU A 930 -14.71 -32.03 -24.01
N GLY A 931 -13.80 -31.09 -23.68
CA GLY A 931 -13.19 -30.93 -22.36
C GLY A 931 -11.75 -31.43 -22.25
N GLY A 932 -10.78 -30.51 -22.35
CA GLY A 932 -9.37 -30.75 -21.99
C GLY A 932 -8.49 -29.50 -22.21
N VAL A 933 -7.29 -29.41 -21.59
CA VAL A 933 -6.46 -28.17 -21.55
C VAL A 933 -4.95 -28.42 -21.34
N ASP A 934 -4.11 -27.97 -22.31
CA ASP A 934 -2.66 -27.60 -22.22
C ASP A 934 -1.47 -28.60 -22.45
N THR A 935 -1.36 -29.29 -23.60
CA THR A 935 -0.09 -29.87 -24.15
C THR A 935 0.43 -29.08 -25.34
N ASP A 936 1.74 -28.96 -25.59
CA ASP A 936 2.25 -28.27 -26.81
C ASP A 936 1.99 -29.03 -28.14
N ASP A 937 1.47 -30.26 -28.06
CA ASP A 937 0.93 -31.07 -29.16
C ASP A 937 -0.54 -30.73 -29.51
N TYR A 938 -0.90 -30.89 -30.79
CA TYR A 938 -2.28 -30.77 -31.29
C TYR A 938 -2.85 -32.12 -31.75
N VAL A 939 -3.92 -32.57 -31.10
CA VAL A 939 -4.74 -33.71 -31.55
C VAL A 939 -6.08 -33.14 -32.04
N VAL A 940 -6.36 -33.24 -33.33
CA VAL A 940 -7.66 -32.88 -33.91
C VAL A 940 -8.49 -34.15 -34.01
N LEU A 941 -9.49 -34.29 -33.15
CA LEU A 941 -10.48 -35.36 -33.29
C LEU A 941 -11.48 -35.00 -34.39
N VAL A 942 -12.07 -36.03 -34.99
CA VAL A 942 -13.08 -35.89 -36.05
C VAL A 942 -14.18 -36.92 -35.81
N ASP A 943 -15.34 -36.41 -35.41
CA ASP A 943 -16.62 -37.13 -35.38
C ASP A 943 -17.21 -37.21 -36.82
N THR A 944 -17.75 -38.37 -37.19
CA THR A 944 -18.36 -38.63 -38.49
C THR A 944 -19.78 -39.18 -38.41
N ASP A 945 -20.59 -38.54 -37.55
CA ASP A 945 -22.04 -38.34 -37.70
C ASP A 945 -22.92 -39.42 -37.06
N ASP A 946 -23.20 -39.22 -35.77
CA ASP A 946 -24.56 -39.39 -35.19
C ASP A 946 -24.69 -38.42 -33.98
N ASP A 947 -25.87 -38.30 -33.35
CA ASP A 947 -26.09 -37.47 -32.13
C ASP A 947 -25.45 -38.10 -30.85
N SER A 948 -24.18 -38.53 -30.95
CA SER A 948 -23.41 -39.30 -29.95
C SER A 948 -22.07 -38.62 -29.63
N ASP A 949 -21.66 -38.51 -28.36
CA ASP A 949 -20.32 -38.02 -27.96
C ASP A 949 -19.18 -39.06 -28.24
N ASP A 950 -19.35 -39.92 -29.25
CA ASP A 950 -18.41 -41.00 -29.63
C ASP A 950 -17.38 -40.54 -30.67
N ILE A 951 -16.13 -40.98 -30.52
CA ILE A 951 -15.00 -40.54 -31.38
C ILE A 951 -14.70 -41.59 -32.46
N ASP A 952 -14.99 -41.27 -33.73
CA ASP A 952 -14.65 -42.14 -34.87
C ASP A 952 -13.16 -42.03 -35.27
N TYR A 953 -12.61 -40.81 -35.36
CA TYR A 953 -11.30 -40.56 -36.00
C TYR A 953 -10.39 -39.58 -35.24
N VAL A 954 -9.07 -39.73 -35.47
CA VAL A 954 -7.99 -38.88 -34.95
C VAL A 954 -7.12 -38.37 -36.10
N LEU A 955 -6.79 -37.08 -36.10
CA LEU A 955 -5.62 -36.52 -36.77
C LEU A 955 -4.64 -35.97 -35.73
N TYR A 956 -3.44 -36.54 -35.66
CA TYR A 956 -2.36 -36.01 -34.83
C TYR A 956 -1.49 -35.07 -35.67
N VAL A 957 -1.32 -33.83 -35.21
CA VAL A 957 -0.60 -32.75 -35.90
C VAL A 957 0.63 -32.39 -35.06
N ILE A 958 1.80 -32.79 -35.54
CA ILE A 958 3.07 -32.66 -34.80
C ILE A 958 3.72 -31.31 -35.10
N SER A 959 4.00 -30.54 -34.05
CA SER A 959 4.74 -29.27 -34.10
C SER A 959 6.26 -29.49 -34.00
N THR A 960 7.05 -28.55 -34.51
CA THR A 960 8.48 -28.74 -34.84
C THR A 960 9.48 -28.84 -33.66
N ASP A 961 9.03 -28.83 -32.41
CA ASP A 961 9.93 -28.84 -31.23
C ASP A 961 10.20 -30.27 -30.66
N ASP A 962 9.34 -31.28 -30.86
CA ASP A 962 9.40 -32.57 -30.11
C ASP A 962 9.62 -33.89 -30.90
N ALA A 963 9.59 -33.89 -32.24
CA ALA A 963 9.50 -35.11 -33.07
C ALA A 963 10.72 -36.07 -33.11
N LYS A 964 11.67 -35.99 -32.17
CA LYS A 964 13.00 -36.65 -32.27
C LYS A 964 13.20 -37.96 -31.51
N THR A 965 12.19 -38.48 -30.81
CA THR A 965 12.42 -39.58 -29.85
C THR A 965 12.02 -40.99 -30.34
N GLU A 966 11.03 -41.15 -31.24
CA GLU A 966 10.47 -42.48 -31.56
C GLU A 966 10.39 -42.90 -33.05
N GLY A 967 10.78 -42.04 -34.00
CA GLY A 967 11.17 -42.51 -35.35
C GLY A 967 10.04 -42.95 -36.30
N TYR A 968 8.86 -42.32 -36.22
CA TYR A 968 7.66 -42.67 -37.00
C TYR A 968 7.73 -42.44 -38.54
N LEU A 969 8.83 -41.93 -39.09
CA LEU A 969 8.93 -41.52 -40.51
C LEU A 969 9.69 -42.52 -41.41
N LYS A 970 9.03 -43.00 -42.46
CA LYS A 970 9.67 -43.61 -43.65
C LYS A 970 9.08 -43.04 -44.94
N LYS A 971 9.94 -42.44 -45.78
CA LYS A 971 9.58 -42.00 -47.13
C LYS A 971 9.22 -43.18 -48.03
N ASP A 972 8.20 -42.98 -48.88
CA ASP A 972 8.02 -43.72 -50.14
C ASP A 972 7.18 -42.88 -51.13
N GLU A 973 7.84 -42.14 -52.02
CA GLU A 973 7.24 -41.03 -52.80
C GLU A 973 6.37 -41.46 -54.00
N ASN A 974 5.90 -42.71 -54.05
CA ASN A 974 5.16 -43.29 -55.19
C ASN A 974 4.05 -44.28 -54.77
N LYS A 975 3.26 -43.93 -53.75
CA LYS A 975 2.08 -44.71 -53.29
C LYS A 975 0.90 -43.78 -53.00
N GLU A 976 -0.31 -44.35 -52.93
CA GLU A 976 -1.46 -43.66 -52.32
C GLU A 976 -1.10 -43.16 -50.93
N THR A 977 -1.51 -41.94 -50.58
CA THR A 977 -1.18 -41.36 -49.27
C THR A 977 -1.82 -42.17 -48.14
N LEU A 978 -1.31 -42.01 -46.92
CA LEU A 978 -1.95 -42.62 -45.74
C LEU A 978 -3.39 -42.11 -45.58
N MET A 979 -3.68 -40.88 -46.03
CA MET A 979 -5.03 -40.30 -46.08
C MET A 979 -5.92 -40.98 -47.13
N ASP A 980 -5.43 -41.22 -48.35
CA ASP A 980 -6.18 -41.95 -49.40
C ASP A 980 -6.57 -43.37 -48.98
N GLN A 981 -5.72 -44.02 -48.19
CA GLN A 981 -5.96 -45.36 -47.64
C GLN A 981 -6.93 -45.30 -46.45
N PHE A 982 -6.83 -44.26 -45.63
CA PHE A 982 -7.67 -44.00 -44.46
C PHE A 982 -9.12 -43.63 -44.83
N LEU A 983 -9.32 -42.69 -45.76
CA LEU A 983 -10.65 -42.26 -46.26
C LEU A 983 -11.42 -43.37 -47.02
N LYS A 984 -10.81 -44.54 -47.22
CA LYS A 984 -11.44 -45.74 -47.78
C LYS A 984 -11.79 -46.80 -46.72
N GLN A 985 -11.37 -46.61 -45.48
CA GLN A 985 -11.75 -47.50 -44.38
C GLN A 985 -13.25 -47.35 -44.10
N LYS A 986 -13.86 -48.43 -43.62
CA LYS A 986 -15.25 -48.43 -43.16
C LYS A 986 -15.33 -49.09 -41.80
N TRP A 987 -15.91 -48.39 -40.83
CA TRP A 987 -16.22 -48.96 -39.53
C TRP A 987 -17.30 -50.04 -39.68
N ASN A 988 -17.07 -51.19 -39.05
CA ASN A 988 -17.95 -52.36 -39.13
C ASN A 988 -18.22 -52.98 -37.73
N GLY A 989 -18.05 -52.19 -36.66
CA GLY A 989 -18.25 -52.62 -35.27
C GLY A 989 -19.24 -51.72 -34.53
N GLU A 990 -19.48 -52.00 -33.25
CA GLU A 990 -20.11 -51.06 -32.32
C GLU A 990 -19.12 -49.93 -32.00
N LYS A 991 -19.60 -48.69 -31.78
CA LYS A 991 -18.73 -47.54 -31.44
C LYS A 991 -18.07 -47.74 -30.05
N PRO A 992 -16.87 -47.18 -29.77
CA PRO A 992 -16.21 -47.35 -28.48
C PRO A 992 -16.75 -46.37 -27.42
N ASP A 993 -17.68 -46.87 -26.59
CA ASP A 993 -18.34 -46.15 -25.48
C ASP A 993 -17.32 -45.45 -24.53
N PRO A 994 -17.38 -44.11 -24.37
CA PRO A 994 -16.52 -43.35 -23.45
C PRO A 994 -16.96 -43.52 -21.99
N SER A 995 -16.47 -44.58 -21.35
CA SER A 995 -16.79 -44.97 -19.97
C SER A 995 -16.65 -43.83 -18.93
N GLU A 996 -17.66 -43.63 -18.08
CA GLU A 996 -17.60 -42.71 -16.93
C GLU A 996 -16.37 -43.01 -16.03
N ASP A 997 -15.42 -42.06 -15.94
CA ASP A 997 -14.10 -42.28 -15.33
C ASP A 997 -14.16 -42.73 -13.86
N ALA A 998 -13.41 -43.81 -13.58
CA ALA A 998 -13.07 -44.25 -12.24
C ALA A 998 -11.82 -43.49 -11.76
N ASP A 999 -11.97 -42.61 -10.77
CA ASP A 999 -10.91 -41.70 -10.31
C ASP A 999 -11.00 -41.47 -8.78
N LEU A 1000 -10.01 -40.76 -8.23
CA LEU A 1000 -9.92 -40.35 -6.83
C LEU A 1000 -9.78 -38.82 -6.70
N ASP A 1001 -10.89 -38.18 -6.35
CA ASP A 1001 -10.96 -36.77 -5.95
C ASP A 1001 -10.36 -36.58 -4.55
N ILE A 1002 -9.18 -35.96 -4.44
CA ILE A 1002 -8.50 -35.66 -3.17
C ILE A 1002 -9.01 -34.33 -2.60
N THR A 1003 -10.03 -34.43 -1.76
CA THR A 1003 -10.68 -33.26 -1.11
C THR A 1003 -9.85 -32.62 0.00
N THR A 1004 -8.81 -33.30 0.53
CA THR A 1004 -7.85 -32.70 1.49
C THR A 1004 -6.49 -33.39 1.44
N GLN A 1005 -5.41 -32.62 1.45
CA GLN A 1005 -4.03 -33.12 1.54
C GLN A 1005 -3.09 -32.07 2.17
N LYS A 1006 -2.82 -32.20 3.47
CA LYS A 1006 -1.99 -31.25 4.25
C LYS A 1006 -1.22 -31.94 5.36
N ALA A 1007 -0.13 -31.33 5.80
CA ALA A 1007 0.69 -31.79 6.92
C ALA A 1007 1.12 -30.62 7.81
N THR A 1008 0.79 -30.65 9.10
CA THR A 1008 1.10 -29.57 10.06
C THR A 1008 2.12 -30.04 11.09
N GLU A 1009 3.18 -29.27 11.37
CA GLU A 1009 4.18 -29.64 12.38
C GLU A 1009 3.55 -29.63 13.80
N VAL A 1010 3.44 -30.80 14.43
CA VAL A 1010 2.81 -30.96 15.77
C VAL A 1010 3.83 -31.12 16.89
N LEU A 1011 5.03 -31.62 16.56
CA LEU A 1011 6.24 -31.61 17.37
C LEU A 1011 7.42 -31.44 16.40
N ALA A 1012 8.59 -30.99 16.87
CA ALA A 1012 9.74 -30.76 15.99
C ALA A 1012 10.10 -32.01 15.16
N GLY A 1013 9.97 -31.92 13.83
CA GLY A 1013 10.20 -33.02 12.88
C GLY A 1013 9.06 -34.04 12.73
N VAL A 1014 7.94 -33.86 13.44
CA VAL A 1014 6.75 -34.74 13.39
C VAL A 1014 5.54 -33.95 12.93
N TYR A 1015 4.94 -34.41 11.84
CA TYR A 1015 3.82 -33.75 11.18
C TYR A 1015 2.54 -34.56 11.36
N GLY A 1016 1.45 -33.88 11.71
CA GLY A 1016 0.09 -34.41 11.61
C GLY A 1016 -0.35 -34.33 10.15
N TYR A 1017 -0.40 -35.48 9.48
CA TYR A 1017 -0.95 -35.63 8.14
C TYR A 1017 -2.47 -35.75 8.23
N GLU A 1018 -3.18 -34.95 7.44
CA GLU A 1018 -4.63 -35.03 7.21
C GLU A 1018 -4.84 -35.17 5.70
N ILE A 1019 -5.42 -36.30 5.29
CA ILE A 1019 -5.67 -36.66 3.89
C ILE A 1019 -7.10 -37.20 3.80
N ALA A 1020 -7.89 -36.72 2.86
CA ALA A 1020 -9.25 -37.19 2.61
C ALA A 1020 -9.58 -37.15 1.11
N GLY A 1021 -10.50 -38.01 0.67
CA GLY A 1021 -10.92 -38.06 -0.73
C GLY A 1021 -12.16 -38.90 -1.00
N LYS A 1022 -12.59 -38.90 -2.26
CA LYS A 1022 -13.80 -39.55 -2.76
C LYS A 1022 -13.49 -40.34 -4.04
N LEU A 1023 -13.99 -41.57 -4.11
CA LEU A 1023 -13.87 -42.48 -5.24
C LEU A 1023 -15.06 -42.34 -6.21
N THR A 1024 -14.79 -42.41 -7.51
CA THR A 1024 -15.79 -42.41 -8.60
C THR A 1024 -15.68 -43.66 -9.49
N GLY A 1025 -16.62 -43.82 -10.42
CA GLY A 1025 -16.70 -44.97 -11.32
C GLY A 1025 -16.59 -46.31 -10.59
N ASP A 1026 -15.86 -47.25 -11.19
CA ASP A 1026 -15.60 -48.60 -10.65
C ASP A 1026 -14.87 -48.63 -9.30
N LEU A 1027 -14.14 -47.57 -8.92
CA LEU A 1027 -13.46 -47.51 -7.61
C LEU A 1027 -14.42 -47.25 -6.45
N LYS A 1028 -15.65 -46.81 -6.71
CA LYS A 1028 -16.62 -46.39 -5.69
C LYS A 1028 -17.03 -47.47 -4.68
N ASP A 1029 -16.96 -48.74 -5.08
CA ASP A 1029 -17.33 -49.90 -4.25
C ASP A 1029 -16.15 -50.48 -3.44
N GLU A 1030 -14.93 -49.93 -3.58
CA GLU A 1030 -13.78 -50.31 -2.77
C GLU A 1030 -13.96 -49.90 -1.30
N LYS A 1031 -13.52 -50.78 -0.39
CA LYS A 1031 -13.85 -50.67 1.04
C LYS A 1031 -12.74 -50.08 1.90
N GLU A 1032 -11.51 -50.08 1.38
CA GLU A 1032 -10.33 -49.57 2.05
C GLU A 1032 -9.38 -48.95 1.02
N VAL A 1033 -8.71 -47.86 1.39
CA VAL A 1033 -7.60 -47.28 0.62
C VAL A 1033 -6.30 -47.37 1.42
N THR A 1034 -5.16 -47.46 0.73
CA THR A 1034 -3.84 -47.52 1.37
C THR A 1034 -3.09 -46.21 1.14
N ILE A 1035 -2.94 -45.39 2.19
CA ILE A 1035 -2.14 -44.18 2.20
C ILE A 1035 -0.68 -44.57 2.46
N VAL A 1036 0.22 -44.19 1.56
CA VAL A 1036 1.65 -44.39 1.68
C VAL A 1036 2.33 -43.05 1.99
N LEU A 1037 3.09 -43.01 3.09
CA LEU A 1037 3.95 -41.90 3.48
C LEU A 1037 5.40 -42.40 3.52
N GLY A 1038 6.15 -42.17 2.45
CA GLY A 1038 7.51 -42.70 2.27
C GLY A 1038 7.59 -44.23 2.44
N ASP A 1039 8.30 -44.70 3.45
CA ASP A 1039 8.51 -46.12 3.79
C ASP A 1039 7.38 -46.76 4.63
N LYS A 1040 6.24 -46.08 4.80
CA LYS A 1040 5.09 -46.61 5.57
C LYS A 1040 3.76 -46.53 4.84
N GLU A 1041 3.10 -47.68 4.79
CA GLU A 1041 1.72 -47.83 4.35
C GLU A 1041 0.79 -47.83 5.57
N PHE A 1042 -0.38 -47.21 5.40
CA PHE A 1042 -1.47 -47.15 6.38
C PHE A 1042 -2.81 -47.30 5.66
N THR A 1043 -3.76 -47.99 6.29
CA THR A 1043 -5.09 -48.20 5.70
C THR A 1043 -6.11 -47.20 6.25
N ALA A 1044 -7.03 -46.73 5.41
CA ALA A 1044 -8.24 -46.00 5.81
C ALA A 1044 -9.49 -46.70 5.26
N GLU A 1045 -10.55 -46.76 6.06
CA GLU A 1045 -11.83 -47.36 5.71
C GLU A 1045 -12.65 -46.41 4.84
N VAL A 1046 -13.24 -46.92 3.75
CA VAL A 1046 -14.12 -46.17 2.85
C VAL A 1046 -15.57 -46.32 3.29
N LYS A 1047 -16.29 -45.19 3.39
CA LYS A 1047 -17.74 -45.15 3.64
C LYS A 1047 -18.41 -44.22 2.63
N ASP A 1048 -19.49 -44.69 2.01
CA ASP A 1048 -20.25 -43.98 0.96
C ASP A 1048 -19.34 -43.41 -0.16
N GLY A 1049 -18.30 -44.18 -0.54
CA GLY A 1049 -17.31 -43.80 -1.54
C GLY A 1049 -16.31 -42.73 -1.07
N LYS A 1050 -16.18 -42.46 0.23
CA LYS A 1050 -15.23 -41.47 0.80
C LYS A 1050 -14.34 -42.08 1.87
N PHE A 1051 -13.14 -41.54 2.06
CA PHE A 1051 -12.27 -41.87 3.19
C PHE A 1051 -11.68 -40.61 3.83
N ASP A 1052 -11.39 -40.72 5.13
CA ASP A 1052 -10.66 -39.75 5.93
C ASP A 1052 -9.47 -40.44 6.63
N PHE A 1053 -8.30 -39.83 6.58
CA PHE A 1053 -7.08 -40.32 7.20
C PHE A 1053 -6.37 -39.24 8.01
N THR A 1054 -6.04 -39.54 9.27
CA THR A 1054 -5.25 -38.65 10.12
C THR A 1054 -4.16 -39.44 10.87
N LYS A 1055 -2.90 -39.01 10.71
CA LYS A 1055 -1.76 -39.67 11.40
C LYS A 1055 -0.58 -38.74 11.64
N SER A 1056 0.03 -38.82 12.82
CA SER A 1056 1.33 -38.19 13.09
C SER A 1056 2.46 -39.06 12.56
N TYR A 1057 3.32 -38.53 11.71
CA TYR A 1057 4.50 -39.22 11.16
C TYR A 1057 5.68 -38.26 10.95
N LYS A 1058 6.87 -38.79 10.63
CA LYS A 1058 8.02 -37.96 10.21
C LYS A 1058 7.69 -37.25 8.89
N LYS A 1059 8.39 -36.16 8.57
CA LYS A 1059 8.34 -35.61 7.21
C LYS A 1059 8.80 -36.67 6.20
N VAL A 1060 8.07 -36.80 5.10
CA VAL A 1060 8.43 -37.60 3.91
C VAL A 1060 8.38 -36.73 2.67
N ASP A 1061 9.19 -37.08 1.67
CA ASP A 1061 9.29 -36.36 0.40
C ASP A 1061 8.42 -36.99 -0.71
N GLU A 1062 7.99 -38.25 -0.52
CA GLU A 1062 6.98 -38.94 -1.35
C GLU A 1062 5.77 -39.34 -0.50
N ALA A 1063 4.57 -39.12 -1.03
CA ALA A 1063 3.31 -39.59 -0.44
C ALA A 1063 2.26 -39.84 -1.53
N TYR A 1064 1.45 -40.88 -1.38
CA TYR A 1064 0.44 -41.26 -2.37
C TYR A 1064 -0.66 -42.16 -1.78
N VAL A 1065 -1.79 -42.30 -2.47
CA VAL A 1065 -2.86 -43.24 -2.13
C VAL A 1065 -2.88 -44.38 -3.14
N LYS A 1066 -3.11 -45.62 -2.68
CA LYS A 1066 -3.45 -46.77 -3.53
C LYS A 1066 -4.91 -47.15 -3.34
N VAL A 1067 -5.57 -47.48 -4.43
CA VAL A 1067 -6.95 -48.02 -4.47
C VAL A 1067 -6.94 -49.22 -5.41
N GLY A 1068 -7.28 -50.41 -4.92
CA GLY A 1068 -7.13 -51.66 -5.68
C GLY A 1068 -5.70 -51.88 -6.19
N LYS A 1069 -5.47 -51.62 -7.49
CA LYS A 1069 -4.14 -51.68 -8.16
C LYS A 1069 -3.55 -50.31 -8.50
N GLU A 1070 -4.31 -49.23 -8.33
CA GLU A 1070 -3.99 -47.91 -8.85
C GLU A 1070 -3.21 -47.05 -7.84
N LYS A 1071 -2.62 -45.95 -8.31
CA LYS A 1071 -1.74 -45.07 -7.53
C LYS A 1071 -2.01 -43.61 -7.86
N PHE A 1072 -2.31 -42.82 -6.84
CA PHE A 1072 -2.64 -41.40 -6.91
C PHE A 1072 -1.66 -40.60 -6.03
N ASP A 1073 -0.75 -39.85 -6.62
CA ASP A 1073 0.27 -39.08 -5.90
C ASP A 1073 -0.29 -37.85 -5.18
N LEU A 1074 0.19 -37.59 -3.96
CA LEU A 1074 -0.29 -36.51 -3.09
C LEU A 1074 0.66 -35.32 -3.09
N ASN A 1075 0.15 -34.14 -3.40
CA ASN A 1075 0.85 -32.86 -3.32
C ASN A 1075 0.61 -32.21 -1.95
N ILE A 1076 1.34 -32.69 -0.94
CA ILE A 1076 1.09 -32.34 0.47
C ILE A 1076 1.67 -30.97 0.82
N LYS A 1077 0.78 -30.03 1.18
CA LYS A 1077 1.17 -28.72 1.69
C LYS A 1077 1.63 -28.82 3.16
N PHE A 1078 2.89 -28.46 3.41
CA PHE A 1078 3.52 -28.47 4.74
C PHE A 1078 3.36 -27.12 5.45
N ASN A 1079 2.69 -27.12 6.59
CA ASN A 1079 2.49 -25.96 7.47
C ASN A 1079 3.31 -26.10 8.77
N LYS A 1080 3.63 -24.95 9.38
CA LYS A 1080 4.25 -24.81 10.71
C LYS A 1080 3.33 -24.05 11.66
#